data_AF-A0A1F9Z4E4-F1
#
_entry.id   AF-A0A1F9Z4E4-F1
#
_cell.length_a   1.000
_cell.length_b   1.000
_cell.length_c   1.000
_cell.angle_alpha   90.00
_cell.angle_beta   90.00
_cell.angle_gamma   90.00
#
_symmetry.space_group_name_H-M   'P 1'
#
loop_
_entity.id
_entity.type
_entity.pdbx_description
1 polymer ?
#
loop_
_entity_poly.entity_id
_entity_poly.type
_entity_poly.pdbx_seq_one_letter_code
_entity_poly.pdbx_strand_id
1 'polypeptide(L)'
;MTLSAAVFGTFGLTLPRASAGTPGGPTPAAFTSLDWEFYDFFNVPFGEFWDYRTAVYGDAPINAECFNASAIENGLCTPRDPNVRDVAAYPYTSWYPSPGDLAPGQANNNPFLYSAYRFRATGAGVTGYSLAEPVFLPVLDYSKPAGTKLSFDWRLQYLDTELTDALAARGCAISTIDLDGFHTRSLITLTMDLAESKRLFKVVANTAEEAQTWWNSNTDPHCFLRGPAETSLQNWFVQMGGSQVVVGKYDIANSFEWYYQPYVTDMRATVAANGDTTVSIEHVAFGTEVILARMFYWGNTSYKDWYLDSTKATGWWGMELAWFEGMSFTGSLAASTMNFQLASAMNYHFWQQSAPGPDGRFDQVDDVPYWQWGPVLSDYTNDWSTRHLISELDRYPNPPFSYMHTTPGSMQYGVNRTYDVVPHVWNPKAGETWHFQFPTGNVVFYDPNLTPKGANPTLGAFVEIRRPLDFRYVRPAGFGTWDATAKTWHVVGPLNTGGPNGSPGNYPLWMAPEIGLGMGAALAPSLMRITTSIDIHPTWGVPGKIIIDGVPRDEWGLNWMEMVAGPHAISFTDLTNLRTPGAVSVVSAAGGVTTVNGEYGARGWLRVVTDPPVPGTISVNGVARNEWSVWMAVNPGMYTVSFGPVQDFRPPGPQTVEVRAEQLTLVTGSYVWDGASPGPDPATYGLLRVTTRLSDGTPGVPTQIELDGIPRDEWALTWLKLPAGAYTLSYSDVWNYGTPGPRRVMVSAGQVTAVEGVFDVHGWLRVITDPPVPATIHVNGEPRNAWGTWQSMPAGTYTISFGAVPGFQAPAPQTAIVTSWALTTVTGVYARTASAPASSSEAAKG
;
A
#
# COMPACT_ATOMS: atom_id res chain seq x y z
N MET A 1 5.09 -29.98 -36.63
CA MET A 1 3.85 -30.16 -35.84
C MET A 1 3.72 -28.94 -34.94
N THR A 2 2.62 -28.22 -35.16
CA THR A 2 2.09 -27.03 -34.45
C THR A 2 2.70 -26.68 -33.08
N LEU A 3 3.30 -25.48 -33.00
CA LEU A 3 3.60 -24.78 -31.75
C LEU A 3 2.29 -24.25 -31.13
N SER A 4 2.03 -24.59 -29.87
CA SER A 4 1.01 -23.95 -29.03
C SER A 4 1.69 -22.96 -28.08
N ALA A 5 1.16 -21.74 -28.07
CA ALA A 5 1.57 -20.64 -27.19
C ALA A 5 1.23 -20.95 -25.72
N ALA A 6 2.20 -20.72 -24.83
CA ALA A 6 1.99 -20.73 -23.39
C ALA A 6 1.47 -19.37 -22.93
N VAL A 7 0.32 -19.42 -22.27
CA VAL A 7 -0.41 -18.30 -21.66
C VAL A 7 0.35 -17.81 -20.42
N PHE A 8 0.55 -16.49 -20.31
CA PHE A 8 0.96 -15.82 -19.07
C PHE A 8 -0.15 -15.99 -18.02
N GLY A 9 0.15 -16.70 -16.94
CA GLY A 9 -0.75 -16.83 -15.79
C GLY A 9 -0.73 -15.56 -14.95
N THR A 10 -1.86 -14.87 -14.91
CA THR A 10 -2.20 -13.84 -13.92
C THR A 10 -2.38 -14.50 -12.55
N PHE A 11 -1.63 -14.03 -11.55
CA PHE A 11 -1.88 -14.36 -10.14
C PHE A 11 -3.17 -13.68 -9.68
N GLY A 12 -4.29 -14.37 -9.84
CA GLY A 12 -5.55 -14.04 -9.18
C GLY A 12 -5.52 -14.51 -7.73
N LEU A 13 -5.49 -13.57 -6.79
CA LEU A 13 -5.87 -13.80 -5.39
C LEU A 13 -7.28 -14.39 -5.35
N THR A 14 -7.38 -15.70 -5.15
CA THR A 14 -8.64 -16.38 -4.86
C THR A 14 -8.78 -16.46 -3.35
N LEU A 15 -9.56 -15.54 -2.78
CA LEU A 15 -10.09 -15.71 -1.42
C LEU A 15 -11.18 -16.82 -1.43
N PRO A 16 -11.35 -17.56 -0.32
CA PRO A 16 -12.17 -18.76 -0.29
C PRO A 16 -13.65 -18.44 -0.51
N ARG A 17 -14.28 -19.28 -1.35
CA ARG A 17 -15.73 -19.34 -1.55
C ARG A 17 -16.41 -19.59 -0.20
N ALA A 18 -17.17 -18.62 0.30
CA ALA A 18 -18.07 -18.84 1.42
C ALA A 18 -19.09 -19.92 1.04
N SER A 19 -19.12 -21.03 1.78
CA SER A 19 -20.14 -22.07 1.62
C SER A 19 -21.49 -21.53 2.08
N ALA A 20 -22.51 -21.68 1.24
CA ALA A 20 -23.88 -21.37 1.58
C ALA A 20 -24.36 -22.21 2.79
N GLY A 21 -24.54 -21.55 3.93
CA GLY A 21 -25.25 -22.07 5.09
C GLY A 21 -26.27 -21.02 5.54
N THR A 22 -27.56 -21.32 5.36
CA THR A 22 -28.66 -20.46 5.82
C THR A 22 -28.83 -20.60 7.34
N PRO A 23 -29.01 -19.49 8.07
CA PRO A 23 -30.19 -19.38 8.92
C PRO A 23 -30.90 -18.02 8.80
N GLY A 24 -32.24 -18.06 8.84
CA GLY A 24 -33.16 -16.96 8.60
C GLY A 24 -32.83 -15.62 9.28
N GLY A 25 -32.33 -14.69 8.47
CA GLY A 25 -32.49 -13.25 8.63
C GLY A 25 -33.30 -12.72 7.44
N PRO A 26 -33.94 -11.53 7.54
CA PRO A 26 -34.73 -10.99 6.44
C PRO A 26 -33.85 -10.90 5.18
N THR A 27 -34.33 -11.49 4.09
CA THR A 27 -33.72 -11.38 2.75
C THR A 27 -33.43 -9.91 2.46
N PRO A 28 -32.18 -9.52 2.14
CA PRO A 28 -31.92 -8.15 1.69
C PRO A 28 -32.79 -7.90 0.45
N ALA A 29 -33.54 -6.80 0.46
CA ALA A 29 -34.29 -6.37 -0.71
C ALA A 29 -33.34 -6.29 -1.90
N ALA A 30 -33.77 -6.72 -3.08
CA ALA A 30 -32.98 -6.59 -4.30
C ALA A 30 -32.62 -5.11 -4.52
N PHE A 31 -31.33 -4.77 -4.38
CA PHE A 31 -30.78 -3.44 -4.61
C PHE A 31 -30.66 -3.20 -6.13
N THR A 32 -31.05 -2.02 -6.62
CA THR A 32 -31.33 -1.84 -8.07
C THR A 32 -30.54 -0.75 -8.80
N SER A 33 -29.51 -0.10 -8.21
CA SER A 33 -28.61 0.78 -9.01
C SER A 33 -27.16 0.93 -8.53
N LEU A 34 -26.89 1.44 -7.32
CA LEU A 34 -25.52 1.68 -6.82
C LEU A 34 -25.36 1.30 -5.34
N ASP A 35 -24.27 0.62 -5.01
CA ASP A 35 -23.89 0.26 -3.65
C ASP A 35 -22.46 0.71 -3.37
N TRP A 36 -22.22 1.29 -2.20
CA TRP A 36 -20.94 1.82 -1.77
C TRP A 36 -20.49 1.23 -0.44
N GLU A 37 -19.24 0.78 -0.39
CA GLU A 37 -18.58 0.32 0.82
C GLU A 37 -17.39 1.24 1.15
N PHE A 38 -17.29 1.69 2.39
CA PHE A 38 -16.19 2.49 2.93
C PHE A 38 -15.60 1.76 4.13
N TYR A 39 -14.32 1.40 4.09
CA TYR A 39 -13.71 0.50 5.08
C TYR A 39 -12.21 0.76 5.23
N ASP A 40 -11.54 0.06 6.16
CA ASP A 40 -10.09 0.19 6.40
C ASP A 40 -9.63 1.63 6.70
N PHE A 41 -10.48 2.47 7.31
CA PHE A 41 -10.06 3.78 7.80
C PHE A 41 -8.82 3.63 8.70
N PHE A 42 -7.83 4.51 8.51
CA PHE A 42 -6.50 4.45 9.15
C PHE A 42 -5.63 3.25 8.80
N ASN A 43 -6.14 2.27 8.07
CA ASN A 43 -5.43 1.03 7.72
C ASN A 43 -5.08 0.99 6.22
N VAL A 44 -4.69 2.15 5.68
CA VAL A 44 -4.12 2.27 4.35
C VAL A 44 -2.67 2.72 4.51
N PRO A 45 -1.69 1.80 4.36
CA PRO A 45 -0.29 2.16 4.44
C PRO A 45 0.10 3.06 3.26
N PHE A 46 1.04 3.97 3.49
CA PHE A 46 1.52 4.88 2.46
C PHE A 46 2.48 4.16 1.51
N GLY A 47 2.30 4.35 0.20
CA GLY A 47 3.32 4.02 -0.80
C GLY A 47 4.42 5.08 -0.90
N GLU A 48 5.53 4.75 -1.58
CA GLU A 48 6.68 5.66 -1.77
C GLU A 48 6.27 7.01 -2.40
N PHE A 49 5.24 7.04 -3.24
CA PHE A 49 4.75 8.26 -3.89
C PHE A 49 4.29 9.35 -2.92
N TRP A 50 4.04 9.03 -1.65
CA TRP A 50 3.78 10.04 -0.63
C TRP A 50 5.03 10.84 -0.24
N ASP A 51 6.22 10.24 -0.27
CA ASP A 51 7.48 10.93 0.04
C ASP A 51 7.91 11.89 -1.09
N TYR A 52 7.54 11.60 -2.36
CA TYR A 52 7.76 12.57 -3.46
C TYR A 52 7.00 13.88 -3.23
N ARG A 53 5.83 13.80 -2.59
CA ARG A 53 4.98 14.95 -2.31
C ARG A 53 5.56 15.87 -1.24
N THR A 54 6.37 15.35 -0.33
CA THR A 54 6.94 16.16 0.77
C THR A 54 7.75 17.34 0.23
N ALA A 55 8.55 17.14 -0.81
CA ALA A 55 9.40 18.20 -1.37
C ALA A 55 8.61 19.26 -2.15
N VAL A 56 7.49 18.87 -2.77
CA VAL A 56 6.72 19.72 -3.71
C VAL A 56 5.50 20.36 -3.04
N TYR A 57 4.78 19.57 -2.24
CA TYR A 57 3.51 19.95 -1.61
C TYR A 57 3.58 20.01 -0.09
N GLY A 58 4.70 19.64 0.53
CA GLY A 58 4.87 19.70 1.98
C GLY A 58 4.09 18.65 2.77
N ASP A 59 3.44 17.68 2.10
CA ASP A 59 2.86 16.51 2.76
C ASP A 59 3.88 15.87 3.70
N ALA A 60 3.48 15.56 4.91
CA ALA A 60 4.37 14.96 5.90
C ALA A 60 3.67 13.87 6.72
N PRO A 61 4.38 12.79 7.06
CA PRO A 61 3.86 11.80 8.00
C PRO A 61 3.82 12.40 9.41
N ILE A 62 2.80 12.06 10.19
CA ILE A 62 2.72 12.52 11.58
C ILE A 62 3.62 11.68 12.48
N ASN A 63 4.47 12.34 13.27
CA ASN A 63 5.37 11.73 14.25
C ASN A 63 6.30 10.66 13.66
N ALA A 64 6.65 10.81 12.38
CA ALA A 64 7.66 10.02 11.68
C ALA A 64 8.43 10.93 10.71
N GLU A 65 9.59 10.49 10.23
CA GLU A 65 10.42 11.26 9.29
C GLU A 65 10.07 10.98 7.83
N CYS A 66 9.69 9.74 7.50
CA CYS A 66 9.34 9.29 6.14
C CYS A 66 7.97 8.60 6.11
N PHE A 67 7.26 8.66 4.97
CA PHE A 67 6.01 7.94 4.80
C PHE A 67 6.23 6.44 4.60
N ASN A 68 7.25 6.07 3.84
CA ASN A 68 7.48 4.71 3.38
C ASN A 68 8.95 4.27 3.55
N ALA A 69 9.19 2.99 3.81
CA ALA A 69 10.53 2.43 3.99
C ALA A 69 11.35 2.39 2.68
N SER A 70 10.73 2.10 1.55
CA SER A 70 11.41 2.09 0.24
C SER A 70 11.89 3.48 -0.16
N ALA A 71 11.24 4.55 0.29
CA ALA A 71 11.75 5.91 0.11
C ALA A 71 13.11 6.12 0.80
N ILE A 72 13.38 5.44 1.92
CA ILE A 72 14.69 5.46 2.58
C ILE A 72 15.71 4.66 1.75
N GLU A 73 15.32 3.46 1.32
CA GLU A 73 16.17 2.57 0.51
C GLU A 73 16.61 3.23 -0.81
N ASN A 74 15.70 3.96 -1.46
CA ASN A 74 15.93 4.68 -2.70
C ASN A 74 16.53 6.08 -2.49
N GLY A 75 16.76 6.50 -1.23
CA GLY A 75 17.38 7.78 -0.90
C GLY A 75 16.50 9.01 -1.14
N LEU A 76 15.18 8.82 -1.30
CA LEU A 76 14.18 9.89 -1.41
C LEU A 76 13.93 10.57 -0.05
N CYS A 77 13.95 9.79 1.03
CA CYS A 77 13.87 10.28 2.40
C CYS A 77 15.11 9.84 3.19
N THR A 78 15.55 10.64 4.15
CA THR A 78 16.68 10.30 5.02
C THR A 78 16.33 10.65 6.46
N PRO A 79 15.98 9.67 7.30
CA PRO A 79 15.72 9.90 8.72
C PRO A 79 17.02 10.33 9.43
N ARG A 80 16.89 11.22 10.41
CA ARG A 80 18.00 11.86 11.12
C ARG A 80 17.77 11.96 12.62
N ASP A 81 16.53 11.95 13.10
CA ASP A 81 16.22 12.08 14.52
C ASP A 81 15.95 10.70 15.14
N PRO A 82 16.87 10.16 15.95
CA PRO A 82 16.70 8.83 16.56
C PRO A 82 15.56 8.76 17.59
N ASN A 83 14.93 9.89 17.94
CA ASN A 83 13.80 9.95 18.85
C ASN A 83 12.44 10.00 18.12
N VAL A 84 12.45 10.14 16.80
CA VAL A 84 11.26 10.10 15.95
C VAL A 84 11.29 8.78 15.17
N ARG A 85 10.12 8.27 14.78
CA ARG A 85 10.08 7.06 13.94
C ARG A 85 10.65 7.37 12.57
N ASP A 86 11.46 6.46 12.04
CA ASP A 86 11.95 6.60 10.66
C ASP A 86 10.79 6.59 9.66
N VAL A 87 9.79 5.73 9.86
CA VAL A 87 8.67 5.50 8.92
C VAL A 87 7.32 5.59 9.63
N ALA A 88 6.32 6.14 8.94
CA ALA A 88 4.94 6.16 9.39
C ALA A 88 4.40 4.76 9.70
N ALA A 89 3.59 4.65 10.75
CA ALA A 89 3.02 3.38 11.20
C ALA A 89 1.52 3.50 11.45
N TYR A 90 0.83 2.36 11.46
CA TYR A 90 -0.58 2.30 11.81
C TYR A 90 -0.82 2.86 13.24
N PRO A 91 -1.91 3.63 13.48
CA PRO A 91 -2.89 4.13 12.51
C PRO A 91 -2.34 5.25 11.60
N TYR A 92 -2.48 5.10 10.28
CA TYR A 92 -1.85 5.99 9.30
C TYR A 92 -2.58 7.35 9.23
N THR A 93 -1.80 8.42 9.37
CA THR A 93 -2.27 9.81 9.25
C THR A 93 -1.23 10.64 8.50
N SER A 94 -1.69 11.55 7.65
CA SER A 94 -0.84 12.55 7.00
C SER A 94 -1.19 13.96 7.45
N TRP A 95 -0.16 14.79 7.48
CA TRP A 95 -0.25 16.24 7.57
C TRP A 95 -0.21 16.81 6.15
N TYR A 96 -1.21 17.61 5.78
CA TYR A 96 -1.31 18.23 4.46
C TYR A 96 -1.41 19.74 4.61
N PRO A 97 -0.43 20.53 4.14
CA PRO A 97 -0.52 21.98 4.18
C PRO A 97 -1.47 22.52 3.10
N SER A 98 -2.02 23.70 3.33
CA SER A 98 -2.65 24.47 2.25
C SER A 98 -1.59 24.89 1.21
N PRO A 99 -1.96 25.03 -0.08
CA PRO A 99 -1.08 25.60 -1.10
C PRO A 99 -0.46 26.95 -0.67
N GLY A 100 0.79 27.18 -1.05
CA GLY A 100 1.57 28.37 -0.68
C GLY A 100 2.63 28.09 0.40
N ASP A 101 2.30 28.31 1.67
CA ASP A 101 3.25 28.17 2.79
C ASP A 101 3.31 26.70 3.29
N LEU A 102 4.13 25.90 2.60
CA LEU A 102 4.20 24.44 2.79
C LEU A 102 4.90 23.99 4.07
N ALA A 103 5.67 24.87 4.73
CA ALA A 103 6.48 24.52 5.88
C ALA A 103 5.69 24.58 7.21
N PRO A 104 5.87 23.62 8.12
CA PRO A 104 5.33 23.71 9.47
C PRO A 104 5.80 24.96 10.21
N GLY A 105 4.94 25.54 11.06
CA GLY A 105 5.26 26.72 11.86
C GLY A 105 5.14 28.08 11.13
N GLN A 106 4.93 28.10 9.81
CA GLN A 106 4.68 29.34 9.09
C GLN A 106 3.35 29.97 9.51
N ALA A 107 3.35 31.29 9.69
CA ALA A 107 2.21 31.99 10.29
C ALA A 107 0.91 31.79 9.51
N ASN A 108 0.94 31.75 8.18
CA ASN A 108 -0.27 31.62 7.35
C ASN A 108 -0.64 30.18 6.99
N ASN A 109 0.21 29.21 7.36
CA ASN A 109 -0.01 27.81 7.03
C ASN A 109 -1.28 27.28 7.70
N ASN A 110 -2.13 26.63 6.90
CA ASN A 110 -3.46 26.15 7.25
C ASN A 110 -3.57 24.64 6.95
N PRO A 111 -2.95 23.77 7.76
CA PRO A 111 -2.90 22.36 7.44
C PRO A 111 -4.16 21.58 7.81
N PHE A 112 -4.35 20.45 7.14
CA PHE A 112 -5.32 19.41 7.48
C PHE A 112 -4.59 18.16 8.00
N LEU A 113 -5.29 17.38 8.84
CA LEU A 113 -4.86 16.05 9.24
C LEU A 113 -5.79 15.03 8.59
N TYR A 114 -5.27 14.24 7.65
CA TYR A 114 -6.07 13.26 6.90
C TYR A 114 -5.72 11.83 7.27
N SER A 115 -6.71 10.95 7.18
CA SER A 115 -6.47 9.51 7.17
C SER A 115 -7.18 8.88 5.99
N ALA A 116 -6.45 8.04 5.26
CA ALA A 116 -6.97 7.33 4.11
C ALA A 116 -7.88 6.16 4.51
N TYR A 117 -8.73 5.75 3.57
CA TYR A 117 -9.65 4.63 3.71
C TYR A 117 -9.80 3.91 2.36
N ARG A 118 -10.33 2.69 2.37
CA ARG A 118 -10.70 1.96 1.15
C ARG A 118 -12.16 2.17 0.80
N PHE A 119 -12.41 2.21 -0.49
CA PHE A 119 -13.71 2.46 -1.08
C PHE A 119 -14.00 1.40 -2.14
N ARG A 120 -15.24 0.91 -2.17
CA ARG A 120 -15.79 0.11 -3.27
C ARG A 120 -17.12 0.70 -3.72
N ALA A 121 -17.33 0.77 -5.03
CA ALA A 121 -18.62 1.10 -5.63
C ALA A 121 -19.02 0.00 -6.61
N THR A 122 -20.25 -0.51 -6.49
CA THR A 122 -20.84 -1.46 -7.45
C THR A 122 -22.04 -0.82 -8.11
N GLY A 123 -22.03 -0.76 -9.44
CA GLY A 123 -23.12 -0.22 -10.24
C GLY A 123 -23.80 -1.29 -11.08
N ALA A 124 -25.14 -1.30 -11.07
CA ALA A 124 -25.98 -2.13 -11.92
C ALA A 124 -27.00 -1.25 -12.66
N GLY A 125 -26.97 -1.25 -13.99
CA GLY A 125 -27.92 -0.49 -14.80
C GLY A 125 -27.78 1.03 -14.66
N VAL A 126 -26.58 1.53 -14.36
CA VAL A 126 -26.30 2.95 -14.09
C VAL A 126 -26.52 3.76 -15.37
N THR A 127 -27.44 4.72 -15.32
CA THR A 127 -27.77 5.61 -16.45
C THR A 127 -26.76 6.74 -16.61
N GLY A 128 -26.72 7.38 -17.79
CA GLY A 128 -25.80 8.49 -18.09
C GLY A 128 -24.45 8.04 -18.68
N TYR A 129 -24.20 6.73 -18.68
CA TYR A 129 -23.06 6.07 -19.28
C TYR A 129 -23.58 4.96 -20.19
N SER A 130 -23.19 4.96 -21.46
CA SER A 130 -23.69 3.98 -22.43
C SER A 130 -22.71 3.80 -23.59
N LEU A 131 -22.96 2.84 -24.48
CA LEU A 131 -22.23 2.71 -25.75
C LEU A 131 -22.27 4.03 -26.57
N ALA A 132 -23.42 4.72 -26.54
CA ALA A 132 -23.60 5.99 -27.22
C ALA A 132 -22.84 7.15 -26.55
N GLU A 133 -22.54 7.03 -25.26
CA GLU A 133 -21.83 8.06 -24.51
C GLU A 133 -21.09 7.44 -23.32
N PRO A 134 -19.87 6.90 -23.54
CA PRO A 134 -19.14 6.20 -22.48
C PRO A 134 -18.59 7.14 -21.40
N VAL A 135 -18.43 8.43 -21.71
CA VAL A 135 -17.88 9.50 -20.86
C VAL A 135 -16.38 9.33 -20.56
N PHE A 136 -15.95 8.20 -20.00
CA PHE A 136 -14.56 7.91 -19.62
C PHE A 136 -13.76 7.17 -20.68
N LEU A 137 -14.34 6.94 -21.87
CA LEU A 137 -13.67 6.40 -23.05
C LEU A 137 -13.92 7.32 -24.25
N PRO A 138 -12.98 7.41 -25.21
CA PRO A 138 -13.10 8.34 -26.32
C PRO A 138 -14.16 7.89 -27.32
N VAL A 139 -14.98 8.82 -27.81
CA VAL A 139 -15.76 8.63 -29.04
C VAL A 139 -15.12 9.52 -30.12
N LEU A 140 -14.24 8.93 -30.93
CA LEU A 140 -13.50 9.69 -31.92
C LEU A 140 -14.33 9.92 -33.20
N ASP A 141 -15.29 9.06 -33.53
CA ASP A 141 -16.17 9.20 -34.69
C ASP A 141 -17.65 9.03 -34.34
N TYR A 142 -18.30 10.15 -33.98
CA TYR A 142 -19.74 10.21 -33.74
C TYR A 142 -20.60 9.92 -34.99
N SER A 143 -20.02 9.89 -36.20
CA SER A 143 -20.78 9.54 -37.40
C SER A 143 -21.03 8.03 -37.54
N LYS A 144 -20.32 7.20 -36.76
CA LYS A 144 -20.54 5.75 -36.71
C LYS A 144 -21.58 5.40 -35.64
N PRO A 145 -22.49 4.44 -35.93
CA PRO A 145 -23.41 3.96 -34.92
C PRO A 145 -22.65 3.26 -33.79
N ALA A 146 -23.23 3.30 -32.59
CA ALA A 146 -22.79 2.45 -31.50
C ALA A 146 -22.89 0.97 -31.89
N GLY A 147 -21.93 0.18 -31.44
CA GLY A 147 -21.98 -1.27 -31.51
C GLY A 147 -22.96 -1.84 -30.48
N THR A 148 -22.67 -3.06 -30.06
CA THR A 148 -23.48 -3.85 -29.12
C THR A 148 -22.67 -4.34 -27.91
N LYS A 149 -21.34 -4.27 -27.98
CA LYS A 149 -20.43 -4.78 -26.97
C LYS A 149 -19.31 -3.81 -26.67
N LEU A 150 -19.17 -3.45 -25.40
CA LEU A 150 -18.01 -2.75 -24.84
C LEU A 150 -17.85 -3.13 -23.36
N SER A 151 -16.74 -3.77 -23.02
CA SER A 151 -16.31 -3.99 -21.65
C SER A 151 -14.93 -3.41 -21.41
N PHE A 152 -14.65 -3.06 -20.16
CA PHE A 152 -13.40 -2.45 -19.74
C PHE A 152 -12.86 -3.07 -18.44
N ASP A 153 -11.54 -3.12 -18.32
CA ASP A 153 -10.79 -3.30 -17.08
C ASP A 153 -9.72 -2.20 -17.03
N TRP A 154 -9.85 -1.27 -16.09
CA TRP A 154 -8.93 -0.17 -15.87
C TRP A 154 -8.27 -0.32 -14.51
N ARG A 155 -6.96 -0.51 -14.50
CA ARG A 155 -6.10 -0.45 -13.31
C ARG A 155 -5.34 0.84 -13.28
N LEU A 156 -5.31 1.53 -12.16
CA LEU A 156 -4.55 2.77 -12.00
C LEU A 156 -3.73 2.71 -10.73
N GLN A 157 -2.46 3.10 -10.82
CA GLN A 157 -1.57 3.20 -9.66
C GLN A 157 -0.61 4.38 -9.82
N TYR A 158 -0.30 5.06 -8.72
CA TYR A 158 0.72 6.10 -8.66
C TYR A 158 2.11 5.52 -8.93
N LEU A 159 2.97 6.29 -9.58
CA LEU A 159 4.33 5.85 -9.89
C LEU A 159 5.26 5.94 -8.67
N ASP A 160 5.99 4.85 -8.45
CA ASP A 160 7.13 4.77 -7.54
C ASP A 160 8.45 4.67 -8.35
N THR A 161 9.58 4.61 -7.66
CA THR A 161 10.92 4.47 -8.24
C THR A 161 11.00 3.24 -9.14
N GLU A 162 10.54 2.08 -8.67
CA GLU A 162 10.66 0.81 -9.38
C GLU A 162 9.89 0.83 -10.72
N LEU A 163 8.63 1.26 -10.69
CA LEU A 163 7.80 1.36 -11.88
C LEU A 163 8.36 2.38 -12.88
N THR A 164 8.89 3.49 -12.38
CA THR A 164 9.47 4.56 -13.22
C THR A 164 10.75 4.10 -13.89
N ASP A 165 11.64 3.43 -13.16
CA ASP A 165 12.86 2.84 -13.71
C ASP A 165 12.55 1.74 -14.74
N ALA A 166 11.50 0.94 -14.51
CA ALA A 166 11.05 -0.05 -15.48
C ALA A 166 10.53 0.58 -16.78
N LEU A 167 9.83 1.71 -16.70
CA LEU A 167 9.40 2.49 -17.87
C LEU A 167 10.60 3.13 -18.57
N ALA A 168 11.51 3.76 -17.84
CA ALA A 168 12.72 4.35 -18.40
C ALA A 168 13.58 3.31 -19.13
N ALA A 169 13.74 2.10 -18.55
CA ALA A 169 14.47 0.99 -19.16
C ALA A 169 13.83 0.47 -20.47
N ARG A 170 12.52 0.67 -20.65
CA ARG A 170 11.80 0.40 -21.92
C ARG A 170 11.96 1.54 -22.94
N GLY A 171 12.65 2.63 -22.59
CA GLY A 171 12.82 3.81 -23.43
C GLY A 171 11.65 4.80 -23.34
N CYS A 172 10.80 4.71 -22.31
CA CYS A 172 9.72 5.68 -22.10
C CYS A 172 10.30 7.00 -21.55
N ALA A 173 9.79 8.14 -22.01
CA ALA A 173 10.28 9.47 -21.63
C ALA A 173 9.71 9.90 -20.26
N ILE A 174 10.12 9.19 -19.21
CA ILE A 174 9.80 9.51 -17.81
C ILE A 174 10.96 9.11 -16.92
N SER A 175 11.17 9.86 -15.85
CA SER A 175 12.25 9.65 -14.89
C SER A 175 11.79 9.97 -13.47
N THR A 176 12.53 9.49 -12.48
CA THR A 176 12.19 9.71 -11.07
C THR A 176 12.28 11.16 -10.64
N ILE A 177 13.03 12.01 -11.36
CA ILE A 177 13.06 13.46 -11.14
C ILE A 177 11.78 14.16 -11.62
N ASP A 178 10.99 13.51 -12.48
CA ASP A 178 9.69 14.04 -12.92
C ASP A 178 8.58 13.77 -11.88
N LEU A 179 8.80 12.86 -10.91
CA LEU A 179 7.78 12.44 -9.97
C LEU A 179 7.57 13.48 -8.87
N ASP A 180 6.31 13.88 -8.70
CA ASP A 180 5.84 14.72 -7.59
C ASP A 180 4.83 14.00 -6.69
N GLY A 181 4.50 12.76 -7.02
CA GLY A 181 3.52 11.92 -6.32
C GLY A 181 2.10 11.93 -6.91
N PHE A 182 1.86 12.64 -8.03
CA PHE A 182 0.58 12.64 -8.76
C PHE A 182 0.63 11.99 -10.15
N HIS A 183 1.81 11.53 -10.59
CA HIS A 183 1.92 10.75 -11.81
C HIS A 183 1.31 9.37 -11.62
N THR A 184 0.34 9.03 -12.45
CA THR A 184 -0.35 7.75 -12.39
C THR A 184 -0.14 6.96 -13.68
N ARG A 185 -0.05 5.64 -13.51
CA ARG A 185 -0.02 4.65 -14.59
C ARG A 185 -1.35 3.96 -14.66
N SER A 186 -2.00 4.10 -15.81
CA SER A 186 -3.23 3.41 -16.18
C SER A 186 -2.93 2.23 -17.10
N LEU A 187 -3.42 1.05 -16.75
CA LEU A 187 -3.48 -0.14 -17.58
C LEU A 187 -4.94 -0.42 -17.91
N ILE A 188 -5.32 -0.21 -19.16
CA ILE A 188 -6.71 -0.29 -19.62
C ILE A 188 -6.82 -1.42 -20.64
N THR A 189 -7.73 -2.36 -20.40
CA THR A 189 -8.11 -3.37 -21.38
C THR A 189 -9.56 -3.13 -21.79
N LEU A 190 -9.79 -2.94 -23.08
CA LEU A 190 -11.11 -2.81 -23.67
C LEU A 190 -11.41 -4.05 -24.51
N THR A 191 -12.63 -4.57 -24.43
CA THR A 191 -13.13 -5.58 -25.37
C THR A 191 -14.40 -5.05 -26.01
N MET A 192 -14.40 -4.96 -27.33
CA MET A 192 -15.49 -4.33 -28.09
C MET A 192 -15.75 -5.08 -29.40
N ASP A 193 -16.92 -4.91 -29.98
CA ASP A 193 -17.17 -5.43 -31.33
C ASP A 193 -16.59 -4.50 -32.43
N LEU A 194 -16.55 -5.01 -33.67
CA LEU A 194 -16.01 -4.28 -34.81
C LEU A 194 -16.77 -2.97 -35.11
N ALA A 195 -18.06 -2.85 -34.77
CA ALA A 195 -18.79 -1.61 -34.97
C ALA A 195 -18.34 -0.54 -33.96
N GLU A 196 -18.17 -0.94 -32.70
CA GLU A 196 -17.72 -0.06 -31.64
C GLU A 196 -16.25 0.38 -31.85
N SER A 197 -15.37 -0.47 -32.38
CA SER A 197 -13.98 -0.08 -32.66
C SER A 197 -13.87 1.02 -33.73
N LYS A 198 -14.75 1.01 -34.74
CA LYS A 198 -14.86 2.09 -35.75
C LYS A 198 -15.23 3.42 -35.11
N ARG A 199 -16.07 3.39 -34.09
CA ARG A 199 -16.62 4.56 -33.40
C ARG A 199 -15.64 5.13 -32.37
N LEU A 200 -15.11 4.28 -31.48
CA LEU A 200 -14.17 4.72 -30.45
C LEU A 200 -12.81 5.10 -31.04
N PHE A 201 -12.30 4.35 -32.04
CA PHE A 201 -10.93 4.48 -32.51
C PHE A 201 -10.77 4.86 -33.99
N LYS A 202 -11.86 5.16 -34.70
CA LYS A 202 -11.82 5.43 -36.16
C LYS A 202 -11.26 4.28 -37.00
N VAL A 203 -11.42 3.04 -36.53
CA VAL A 203 -11.02 1.86 -37.31
C VAL A 203 -11.69 1.90 -38.69
N VAL A 204 -10.92 1.69 -39.75
CA VAL A 204 -11.43 1.61 -41.13
C VAL A 204 -11.29 0.17 -41.62
N ALA A 205 -12.34 -0.61 -41.46
CA ALA A 205 -12.37 -2.03 -41.83
C ALA A 205 -13.81 -2.53 -42.04
N ASN A 206 -14.01 -3.55 -42.85
CA ASN A 206 -15.27 -4.27 -43.01
C ASN A 206 -15.20 -5.71 -42.48
N THR A 207 -13.99 -6.27 -42.36
CA THR A 207 -13.74 -7.61 -41.83
C THR A 207 -12.81 -7.59 -40.63
N ALA A 208 -12.70 -8.71 -39.93
CA ALA A 208 -11.79 -8.87 -38.80
C ALA A 208 -10.31 -8.74 -39.22
N GLU A 209 -9.96 -9.30 -40.38
CA GLU A 209 -8.61 -9.25 -40.94
C GLU A 209 -8.22 -7.82 -41.31
N GLU A 210 -9.12 -7.08 -41.97
CA GLU A 210 -8.91 -5.67 -42.29
C GLU A 210 -8.73 -4.83 -41.02
N ALA A 211 -9.49 -5.13 -39.96
CA ALA A 211 -9.37 -4.44 -38.68
C ALA A 211 -8.02 -4.73 -38.00
N GLN A 212 -7.55 -5.98 -38.01
CA GLN A 212 -6.22 -6.31 -37.48
C GLN A 212 -5.12 -5.60 -38.27
N THR A 213 -5.21 -5.56 -39.60
CA THR A 213 -4.27 -4.80 -40.44
C THR A 213 -4.30 -3.30 -40.14
N TRP A 214 -5.48 -2.73 -39.91
CA TRP A 214 -5.62 -1.33 -39.52
C TRP A 214 -4.91 -1.07 -38.19
N TRP A 215 -5.15 -1.90 -37.16
CA TRP A 215 -4.50 -1.74 -35.86
C TRP A 215 -2.98 -1.82 -35.97
N ASN A 216 -2.45 -2.84 -36.65
CA ASN A 216 -1.00 -2.99 -36.87
C ASN A 216 -0.35 -1.77 -37.57
N SER A 217 -1.13 -0.98 -38.32
CA SER A 217 -0.64 0.19 -39.06
C SER A 217 -0.88 1.51 -38.33
N ASN A 218 -1.71 1.52 -37.29
CA ASN A 218 -2.13 2.73 -36.57
C ASN A 218 -1.67 2.76 -35.11
N THR A 219 -1.10 1.66 -34.61
CA THR A 219 -0.43 1.60 -33.30
C THR A 219 1.06 1.40 -33.47
N ASP A 220 1.85 1.99 -32.58
CA ASP A 220 3.29 1.80 -32.46
C ASP A 220 3.66 1.58 -30.98
N PRO A 221 3.73 0.31 -30.52
CA PRO A 221 3.84 0.00 -29.10
C PRO A 221 5.28 0.11 -28.57
N HIS A 222 5.90 1.26 -28.79
CA HIS A 222 7.21 1.64 -28.31
C HIS A 222 7.10 3.01 -27.67
N CYS A 223 7.29 3.12 -26.35
CA CYS A 223 7.02 4.34 -25.58
C CYS A 223 7.55 5.68 -26.15
N PHE A 224 8.56 5.66 -27.03
CA PHE A 224 9.14 6.85 -27.66
C PHE A 224 8.40 7.32 -28.92
N LEU A 225 7.79 6.41 -29.68
CA LEU A 225 7.03 6.72 -30.89
C LEU A 225 5.53 6.55 -30.60
N ARG A 226 4.69 7.32 -31.27
CA ARG A 226 3.24 7.19 -31.16
C ARG A 226 2.66 6.97 -32.54
N GLY A 227 1.87 5.90 -32.67
CA GLY A 227 1.00 5.74 -33.81
C GLY A 227 -0.12 6.78 -33.82
N PRO A 228 -0.87 6.86 -34.94
CA PRO A 228 -2.06 7.69 -35.04
C PRO A 228 -3.13 7.42 -33.96
N ALA A 229 -3.30 6.17 -33.52
CA ALA A 229 -4.29 5.78 -32.52
C ALA A 229 -3.91 6.30 -31.12
N GLU A 230 -2.66 6.09 -30.69
CA GLU A 230 -2.12 6.60 -29.42
C GLU A 230 -2.20 8.12 -29.37
N THR A 231 -1.82 8.79 -30.47
CA THR A 231 -1.88 10.25 -30.57
C THR A 231 -3.32 10.76 -30.41
N SER A 232 -4.29 10.08 -31.03
CA SER A 232 -5.70 10.48 -30.95
C SER A 232 -6.28 10.28 -29.55
N LEU A 233 -5.97 9.16 -28.89
CA LEU A 233 -6.38 8.89 -27.52
C LEU A 233 -5.79 9.91 -26.55
N GLN A 234 -4.49 10.17 -26.64
CA GLN A 234 -3.81 11.13 -25.79
C GLN A 234 -4.40 12.54 -25.95
N ASN A 235 -4.62 12.97 -27.20
CA ASN A 235 -5.25 14.28 -27.47
C ASN A 235 -6.67 14.35 -26.91
N TRP A 236 -7.43 13.26 -26.93
CA TRP A 236 -8.74 13.22 -26.30
C TRP A 236 -8.65 13.44 -24.79
N PHE A 237 -7.74 12.76 -24.09
CA PHE A 237 -7.52 13.00 -22.66
C PHE A 237 -7.13 14.46 -22.37
N VAL A 238 -6.21 15.03 -23.16
CA VAL A 238 -5.82 16.46 -23.03
C VAL A 238 -7.01 17.40 -23.27
N GLN A 239 -7.90 17.10 -24.21
CA GLN A 239 -9.12 17.90 -24.45
C GLN A 239 -10.12 17.77 -23.30
N MET A 240 -10.19 16.60 -22.66
CA MET A 240 -11.06 16.37 -21.52
C MET A 240 -10.51 17.07 -20.27
N GLY A 241 -9.23 16.88 -19.93
CA GLY A 241 -8.60 17.36 -18.69
C GLY A 241 -8.00 18.76 -18.77
N GLY A 242 -7.84 19.32 -19.97
CA GLY A 242 -7.25 20.63 -20.18
C GLY A 242 -5.74 20.58 -20.41
N SER A 243 -5.25 21.52 -21.21
CA SER A 243 -3.83 21.74 -21.51
C SER A 243 -3.38 23.07 -20.93
N GLN A 244 -2.07 23.34 -20.89
CA GLN A 244 -1.50 24.62 -20.42
C GLN A 244 -2.19 25.89 -20.95
N VAL A 245 -2.79 25.83 -22.15
CA VAL A 245 -3.38 27.00 -22.82
C VAL A 245 -4.88 26.88 -23.08
N VAL A 246 -5.51 25.73 -22.83
CA VAL A 246 -6.94 25.49 -23.10
C VAL A 246 -7.59 24.72 -21.96
N VAL A 247 -8.64 25.32 -21.40
CA VAL A 247 -9.55 24.69 -20.44
C VAL A 247 -10.30 23.52 -21.09
N GLY A 248 -10.14 22.33 -20.51
CA GLY A 248 -10.77 21.09 -20.97
C GLY A 248 -12.27 21.01 -20.64
N LYS A 249 -12.97 19.99 -21.15
CA LYS A 249 -14.40 19.75 -20.81
C LYS A 249 -14.60 19.55 -19.31
N TYR A 250 -13.74 18.72 -18.71
CA TYR A 250 -13.70 18.47 -17.28
C TYR A 250 -12.72 19.40 -16.59
N ASP A 251 -11.64 19.80 -17.26
CA ASP A 251 -10.50 20.55 -16.70
C ASP A 251 -9.92 19.89 -15.42
N ILE A 252 -8.67 20.12 -15.08
CA ILE A 252 -8.15 19.64 -13.77
C ILE A 252 -7.30 20.67 -13.04
N ALA A 253 -6.98 21.79 -13.69
CA ALA A 253 -5.98 22.74 -13.20
C ALA A 253 -6.34 23.35 -11.84
N ASN A 254 -7.61 23.62 -11.57
CA ASN A 254 -8.06 24.20 -10.30
C ASN A 254 -8.19 23.19 -9.16
N SER A 255 -7.96 21.91 -9.47
CA SER A 255 -7.87 20.87 -8.46
C SER A 255 -6.44 20.62 -7.98
N PHE A 256 -5.38 20.92 -8.73
CA PHE A 256 -3.99 20.60 -8.32
C PHE A 256 -2.93 21.58 -8.81
N GLU A 257 -3.32 22.78 -9.24
CA GLU A 257 -2.41 23.80 -9.75
C GLU A 257 -1.60 23.33 -10.97
N TRP A 258 -2.10 22.34 -11.71
CA TRP A 258 -1.47 21.85 -12.93
C TRP A 258 -2.46 21.22 -13.90
N TYR A 259 -2.23 21.37 -15.19
CA TYR A 259 -3.09 20.85 -16.26
C TYR A 259 -2.80 19.37 -16.55
N TYR A 260 -3.67 18.72 -17.32
CA TYR A 260 -3.48 17.33 -17.69
C TYR A 260 -2.25 17.14 -18.57
N GLN A 261 -1.30 16.33 -18.12
CA GLN A 261 -0.02 16.13 -18.81
C GLN A 261 0.28 14.65 -19.03
N PRO A 262 0.18 14.15 -20.26
CA PRO A 262 0.54 12.78 -20.60
C PRO A 262 2.04 12.64 -20.89
N TYR A 263 2.62 11.53 -20.45
CA TYR A 263 4.02 11.16 -20.65
C TYR A 263 4.16 9.94 -21.55
N VAL A 264 3.32 8.92 -21.31
CA VAL A 264 3.34 7.66 -22.07
C VAL A 264 1.93 7.33 -22.54
N THR A 265 1.79 6.94 -23.80
CA THR A 265 0.58 6.29 -24.31
C THR A 265 1.03 5.19 -25.27
N ASP A 266 0.92 3.94 -24.84
CA ASP A 266 1.22 2.74 -25.61
C ASP A 266 -0.09 1.97 -25.81
N MET A 267 -0.33 1.48 -27.02
CA MET A 267 -1.53 0.73 -27.37
C MET A 267 -1.21 -0.52 -28.19
N ARG A 268 -1.93 -1.60 -27.89
CA ARG A 268 -1.89 -2.86 -28.63
C ARG A 268 -3.30 -3.36 -28.86
N ALA A 269 -3.56 -3.94 -30.02
CA ALA A 269 -4.87 -4.50 -30.30
C ALA A 269 -4.79 -5.85 -31.01
N THR A 270 -5.71 -6.73 -30.65
CA THR A 270 -5.93 -8.03 -31.29
C THR A 270 -7.38 -8.14 -31.71
N VAL A 271 -7.62 -8.67 -32.91
CA VAL A 271 -8.96 -8.86 -33.48
C VAL A 271 -9.19 -10.35 -33.72
N ALA A 272 -10.20 -10.90 -33.07
CA ALA A 272 -10.63 -12.27 -33.27
C ALA A 272 -11.42 -12.43 -34.58
N ALA A 273 -11.52 -13.66 -35.08
CA ALA A 273 -12.20 -13.96 -36.35
C ALA A 273 -13.68 -13.53 -36.40
N ASN A 274 -14.34 -13.40 -35.24
CA ASN A 274 -15.71 -12.89 -35.13
C ASN A 274 -15.79 -11.35 -35.13
N GLY A 275 -14.66 -10.64 -35.22
CA GLY A 275 -14.57 -9.19 -35.18
C GLY A 275 -14.47 -8.59 -33.78
N ASP A 276 -14.52 -9.41 -32.71
CA ASP A 276 -14.25 -8.92 -31.35
C ASP A 276 -12.81 -8.40 -31.29
N THR A 277 -12.65 -7.16 -30.85
CA THR A 277 -11.38 -6.46 -30.72
C THR A 277 -11.04 -6.31 -29.24
N THR A 278 -9.87 -6.78 -28.84
CA THR A 278 -9.28 -6.49 -27.53
C THR A 278 -8.18 -5.45 -27.68
N VAL A 279 -8.30 -4.32 -26.99
CA VAL A 279 -7.31 -3.23 -26.99
C VAL A 279 -6.70 -3.12 -25.59
N SER A 280 -5.39 -3.20 -25.48
CA SER A 280 -4.64 -2.93 -24.26
C SER A 280 -3.94 -1.57 -24.39
N ILE A 281 -4.11 -0.71 -23.39
CA ILE A 281 -3.59 0.65 -23.34
C ILE A 281 -2.77 0.78 -22.06
N GLU A 282 -1.55 1.27 -22.17
CA GLU A 282 -0.75 1.75 -21.05
C GLU A 282 -0.61 3.26 -21.18
N HIS A 283 -1.16 4.00 -20.22
CA HIS A 283 -1.16 5.45 -20.22
C HIS A 283 -0.54 5.98 -18.93
N VAL A 284 0.48 6.81 -19.03
CA VAL A 284 1.09 7.50 -17.88
C VAL A 284 0.83 8.98 -18.02
N ALA A 285 0.22 9.58 -17.01
CA ALA A 285 -0.09 11.00 -17.01
C ALA A 285 -0.15 11.56 -15.59
N PHE A 286 0.00 12.87 -15.49
CA PHE A 286 -0.37 13.64 -14.32
C PHE A 286 -1.89 13.90 -14.35
N GLY A 287 -2.58 13.59 -13.24
CA GLY A 287 -3.99 13.96 -13.01
C GLY A 287 -5.06 13.06 -13.64
N THR A 288 -4.74 11.79 -13.96
CA THR A 288 -5.74 10.83 -14.49
C THR A 288 -6.86 10.51 -13.50
N GLU A 289 -6.56 10.46 -12.21
CA GLU A 289 -7.54 10.25 -11.14
C GLU A 289 -8.56 11.40 -11.05
N VAL A 290 -8.11 12.64 -11.28
CA VAL A 290 -8.91 13.86 -11.16
C VAL A 290 -9.88 13.97 -12.33
N ILE A 291 -9.38 13.70 -13.54
CA ILE A 291 -10.25 13.69 -14.72
C ILE A 291 -11.28 12.56 -14.63
N LEU A 292 -10.90 11.38 -14.13
CA LEU A 292 -11.82 10.27 -13.90
C LEU A 292 -12.89 10.63 -12.86
N ALA A 293 -12.48 11.24 -11.75
CA ALA A 293 -13.39 11.74 -10.74
C ALA A 293 -14.45 12.69 -11.30
N ARG A 294 -14.03 13.69 -12.08
CA ARG A 294 -14.94 14.61 -12.76
C ARG A 294 -15.84 13.91 -13.76
N MET A 295 -15.34 12.92 -14.50
CA MET A 295 -16.16 12.07 -15.36
C MET A 295 -17.18 11.24 -14.57
N PHE A 296 -16.86 10.82 -13.35
CA PHE A 296 -17.76 10.07 -12.46
C PHE A 296 -18.81 10.94 -11.79
N TYR A 297 -18.52 12.23 -11.55
CA TYR A 297 -19.45 13.18 -10.95
C TYR A 297 -20.30 13.95 -11.97
N TRP A 298 -19.68 14.60 -12.96
CA TRP A 298 -20.42 15.35 -13.98
C TRP A 298 -21.13 14.42 -14.98
N GLY A 299 -20.66 13.19 -15.16
CA GLY A 299 -21.15 12.32 -16.24
C GLY A 299 -20.88 12.97 -17.59
N ASN A 300 -21.81 12.88 -18.54
CA ASN A 300 -21.62 13.52 -19.85
C ASN A 300 -21.70 15.05 -19.82
N THR A 301 -22.13 15.67 -18.72
CA THR A 301 -22.14 17.13 -18.62
C THR A 301 -20.73 17.69 -18.49
N SER A 302 -20.59 18.99 -18.74
CA SER A 302 -19.31 19.69 -18.83
C SER A 302 -19.07 20.49 -17.55
N TYR A 303 -18.00 20.16 -16.80
CA TYR A 303 -17.53 21.00 -15.70
C TYR A 303 -17.33 22.43 -16.18
N LYS A 304 -16.69 22.59 -17.35
CA LYS A 304 -16.36 23.90 -17.91
C LYS A 304 -17.58 24.80 -18.09
N ASP A 305 -18.72 24.21 -18.43
CA ASP A 305 -19.95 24.95 -18.67
C ASP A 305 -20.78 25.14 -17.38
N TRP A 306 -20.56 24.31 -16.35
CA TRP A 306 -21.46 24.19 -15.20
C TRP A 306 -20.78 24.19 -13.82
N TYR A 307 -19.51 24.58 -13.71
CA TYR A 307 -18.77 24.62 -12.43
C TYR A 307 -19.49 25.39 -11.30
N LEU A 308 -20.42 26.31 -11.61
CA LEU A 308 -21.27 27.00 -10.63
C LEU A 308 -22.68 26.39 -10.43
N ASP A 309 -23.04 25.30 -11.12
CA ASP A 309 -24.35 24.66 -11.04
C ASP A 309 -24.24 23.12 -10.99
N SER A 310 -23.95 22.60 -9.80
CA SER A 310 -23.91 21.16 -9.52
C SER A 310 -25.23 20.42 -9.80
N THR A 311 -26.37 21.12 -9.97
CA THR A 311 -27.64 20.45 -10.34
C THR A 311 -27.62 19.86 -11.74
N LYS A 312 -26.61 20.22 -12.54
CA LYS A 312 -26.39 19.67 -13.87
C LYS A 312 -25.57 18.41 -13.86
N ALA A 313 -24.91 18.06 -12.75
CA ALA A 313 -24.15 16.82 -12.64
C ALA A 313 -25.07 15.61 -12.91
N THR A 314 -24.61 14.72 -13.77
CA THR A 314 -25.36 13.50 -14.19
C THR A 314 -24.63 12.21 -13.87
N GLY A 315 -23.48 12.30 -13.22
CA GLY A 315 -22.65 11.16 -12.91
C GLY A 315 -23.18 10.34 -11.75
N TRP A 316 -22.50 9.21 -11.52
CA TRP A 316 -22.86 8.25 -10.49
C TRP A 316 -22.24 8.57 -9.13
N TRP A 317 -21.09 9.25 -9.11
CA TRP A 317 -20.37 9.58 -7.89
C TRP A 317 -20.76 10.96 -7.40
N GLY A 318 -21.13 11.11 -6.12
CA GLY A 318 -21.60 12.39 -5.57
C GLY A 318 -20.51 13.26 -4.96
N MET A 319 -19.26 13.10 -5.39
CA MET A 319 -18.11 13.92 -4.98
C MET A 319 -17.05 13.89 -6.09
N GLU A 320 -16.02 14.73 -6.01
CA GLU A 320 -14.97 14.78 -7.04
C GLU A 320 -13.55 14.70 -6.50
N LEU A 321 -13.27 15.11 -5.26
CA LEU A 321 -11.89 15.06 -4.80
C LEU A 321 -11.45 13.59 -4.76
N ALA A 322 -10.36 13.23 -5.44
CA ALA A 322 -9.95 11.83 -5.58
C ALA A 322 -8.51 11.59 -5.14
N TRP A 323 -8.27 10.35 -4.71
CA TRP A 323 -6.95 9.78 -4.51
C TRP A 323 -7.05 8.30 -4.87
N PHE A 324 -7.07 7.97 -6.16
CA PHE A 324 -7.40 6.62 -6.63
C PHE A 324 -6.20 5.65 -6.57
N GLU A 325 -5.64 5.49 -5.38
CA GLU A 325 -4.50 4.60 -5.15
C GLU A 325 -4.91 3.12 -5.25
N GLY A 326 -4.17 2.37 -6.08
CA GLY A 326 -4.42 0.96 -6.34
C GLY A 326 -5.81 0.68 -6.95
N MET A 327 -6.32 1.56 -7.81
CA MET A 327 -7.66 1.46 -8.36
C MET A 327 -7.83 0.24 -9.28
N SER A 328 -8.98 -0.42 -9.15
CA SER A 328 -9.54 -1.37 -10.10
C SER A 328 -10.94 -0.94 -10.48
N PHE A 329 -11.15 -0.62 -11.76
CA PHE A 329 -12.45 -0.24 -12.31
C PHE A 329 -12.78 -1.13 -13.50
N THR A 330 -13.76 -2.02 -13.33
CA THR A 330 -14.13 -3.04 -14.32
C THR A 330 -15.62 -2.96 -14.61
N GLY A 331 -16.02 -3.25 -15.85
CA GLY A 331 -17.43 -3.18 -16.21
C GLY A 331 -17.75 -3.36 -17.68
N SER A 332 -19.00 -3.07 -18.01
CA SER A 332 -19.52 -3.14 -19.37
C SER A 332 -20.58 -2.07 -19.62
N LEU A 333 -20.59 -1.53 -20.82
CA LEU A 333 -21.59 -0.58 -21.29
C LEU A 333 -22.61 -1.28 -22.20
N ALA A 334 -23.88 -0.96 -21.96
CA ALA A 334 -25.01 -1.34 -22.78
C ALA A 334 -25.54 -0.11 -23.55
N ALA A 335 -26.64 -0.28 -24.27
CA ALA A 335 -27.21 0.77 -25.12
C ALA A 335 -27.59 2.07 -24.36
N SER A 336 -27.99 1.96 -23.09
CA SER A 336 -28.42 3.11 -22.28
C SER A 336 -27.91 3.11 -20.83
N THR A 337 -27.12 2.11 -20.45
CA THR A 337 -26.68 1.91 -19.05
C THR A 337 -25.29 1.31 -18.97
N MET A 338 -24.70 1.36 -17.79
CA MET A 338 -23.43 0.71 -17.45
C MET A 338 -23.58 -0.20 -16.21
N ASN A 339 -22.88 -1.33 -16.22
CA ASN A 339 -22.62 -2.13 -15.02
C ASN A 339 -21.14 -2.06 -14.70
N PHE A 340 -20.77 -1.90 -13.42
CA PHE A 340 -19.37 -1.82 -13.03
C PHE A 340 -19.09 -2.23 -11.59
N GLN A 341 -17.82 -2.48 -11.30
CA GLN A 341 -17.24 -2.50 -9.96
C GLN A 341 -15.99 -1.61 -9.95
N LEU A 342 -15.90 -0.73 -8.97
CA LEU A 342 -14.73 0.10 -8.69
C LEU A 342 -14.24 -0.21 -7.27
N ALA A 343 -12.95 -0.43 -7.08
CA ALA A 343 -12.30 -0.49 -5.77
C ALA A 343 -11.03 0.35 -5.78
N SER A 344 -10.76 1.11 -4.72
CA SER A 344 -9.59 1.97 -4.58
C SER A 344 -9.34 2.31 -3.11
N ALA A 345 -8.13 2.75 -2.76
CA ALA A 345 -7.98 3.63 -1.59
C ALA A 345 -8.46 5.06 -1.96
N MET A 346 -8.73 5.87 -0.93
CA MET A 346 -9.23 7.25 -1.01
C MET A 346 -8.61 8.06 0.13
N ASN A 347 -8.38 9.35 -0.10
CA ASN A 347 -7.93 10.30 0.92
C ASN A 347 -8.75 11.60 0.85
N TYR A 348 -8.47 12.57 1.72
CA TYR A 348 -9.05 13.92 1.75
C TYR A 348 -10.50 14.07 2.23
N HIS A 349 -11.27 12.97 2.32
CA HIS A 349 -12.66 13.02 2.78
C HIS A 349 -12.81 12.80 4.29
N PHE A 350 -11.74 12.30 4.92
CA PHE A 350 -11.74 11.91 6.32
C PHE A 350 -10.59 12.61 7.04
N TRP A 351 -10.93 13.62 7.84
CA TRP A 351 -9.95 14.46 8.53
C TRP A 351 -10.31 14.69 9.98
N GLN A 352 -9.32 15.10 10.76
CA GLN A 352 -9.54 15.48 12.14
C GLN A 352 -9.86 16.96 12.28
N GLN A 353 -10.87 17.27 13.09
CA GLN A 353 -11.23 18.61 13.55
C GLN A 353 -11.31 18.65 15.07
N SER A 354 -11.52 19.85 15.60
CA SER A 354 -11.77 20.06 17.03
C SER A 354 -13.09 20.80 17.22
N ALA A 355 -13.83 20.44 18.26
CA ALA A 355 -15.01 21.15 18.73
C ALA A 355 -14.65 21.97 19.98
N PRO A 356 -15.32 23.12 20.20
CA PRO A 356 -15.06 23.90 21.39
C PRO A 356 -15.50 23.11 22.62
N GLY A 357 -14.78 23.26 23.72
CA GLY A 357 -15.17 22.65 24.98
C GLY A 357 -16.37 23.34 25.63
N PRO A 358 -16.66 23.02 26.91
CA PRO A 358 -17.74 23.63 27.67
C PRO A 358 -17.80 25.16 27.68
N ASP A 359 -16.68 25.85 27.49
CA ASP A 359 -16.63 27.31 27.45
C ASP A 359 -17.10 27.93 26.11
N GLY A 360 -17.27 27.10 25.07
CA GLY A 360 -17.73 27.49 23.74
C GLY A 360 -16.69 28.23 22.90
N ARG A 361 -15.40 28.18 23.24
CA ARG A 361 -14.30 28.87 22.54
C ARG A 361 -13.33 27.87 21.92
N PHE A 362 -12.63 28.31 20.87
CA PHE A 362 -11.54 27.56 20.23
C PHE A 362 -10.21 28.13 20.65
N ASP A 363 -9.80 27.88 21.90
CA ASP A 363 -8.64 28.50 22.52
C ASP A 363 -7.57 27.50 23.00
N GLN A 364 -7.71 26.21 22.64
CA GLN A 364 -6.81 25.12 23.01
C GLN A 364 -6.73 24.88 24.53
N VAL A 365 -7.81 25.13 25.27
CA VAL A 365 -7.89 24.84 26.71
C VAL A 365 -8.68 23.57 27.01
N ASP A 366 -9.89 23.45 26.46
CA ASP A 366 -10.81 22.34 26.70
C ASP A 366 -11.42 21.77 25.40
N ASP A 367 -10.77 22.06 24.26
CA ASP A 367 -11.21 21.66 22.94
C ASP A 367 -11.17 20.14 22.77
N VAL A 368 -12.15 19.59 22.07
CA VAL A 368 -12.34 18.14 21.94
C VAL A 368 -12.10 17.70 20.49
N PRO A 369 -11.10 16.83 20.23
CA PRO A 369 -10.86 16.33 18.88
C PRO A 369 -11.93 15.34 18.45
N TYR A 370 -12.22 15.33 17.14
CA TYR A 370 -13.05 14.33 16.49
C TYR A 370 -12.63 14.14 15.03
N TRP A 371 -12.91 12.97 14.48
CA TRP A 371 -12.75 12.68 13.06
C TRP A 371 -14.06 12.93 12.32
N GLN A 372 -13.97 13.43 11.10
CA GLN A 372 -15.12 13.78 10.28
C GLN A 372 -14.98 13.17 8.89
N TRP A 373 -16.06 12.57 8.38
CA TRP A 373 -16.19 12.23 6.96
C TRP A 373 -17.27 13.10 6.30
N GLY A 374 -17.01 13.59 5.08
CA GLY A 374 -18.01 14.28 4.25
C GLY A 374 -17.62 14.42 2.77
N PRO A 375 -18.59 14.61 1.86
CA PRO A 375 -18.33 14.77 0.42
C PRO A 375 -17.81 16.17 0.09
N VAL A 376 -16.77 16.22 -0.75
CA VAL A 376 -16.13 17.44 -1.23
C VAL A 376 -15.93 17.39 -2.74
N LEU A 377 -16.01 18.54 -3.39
CA LEU A 377 -15.62 18.66 -4.80
C LEU A 377 -14.13 18.99 -4.90
N SER A 378 -13.57 18.85 -6.10
CA SER A 378 -12.12 18.73 -6.28
C SER A 378 -11.39 20.06 -6.16
N ASP A 379 -12.07 21.18 -6.44
CA ASP A 379 -11.44 22.48 -6.41
C ASP A 379 -11.12 22.94 -4.99
N TYR A 380 -9.87 23.33 -4.79
CA TYR A 380 -9.36 23.88 -3.53
C TYR A 380 -8.54 25.18 -3.73
N THR A 381 -8.29 25.58 -4.98
CA THR A 381 -7.60 26.82 -5.34
C THR A 381 -8.24 27.48 -6.58
N ASN A 382 -8.04 28.78 -6.78
CA ASN A 382 -8.61 29.50 -7.91
C ASN A 382 -7.71 30.61 -8.52
N ASP A 383 -6.46 30.76 -8.08
CA ASP A 383 -5.58 31.87 -8.47
C ASP A 383 -4.27 31.44 -9.16
N TRP A 384 -4.03 30.14 -9.31
CA TRP A 384 -2.76 29.63 -9.85
C TRP A 384 -2.47 30.03 -11.31
N SER A 385 -3.48 30.05 -12.19
CA SER A 385 -3.26 30.30 -13.63
C SER A 385 -4.24 31.28 -14.25
N THR A 386 -3.70 32.25 -14.97
CA THR A 386 -4.46 33.21 -15.79
C THR A 386 -5.23 32.57 -16.97
N ARG A 387 -5.00 31.29 -17.24
CA ARG A 387 -5.64 30.55 -18.35
C ARG A 387 -6.76 29.61 -17.90
N HIS A 388 -6.72 29.15 -16.65
CA HIS A 388 -7.71 28.25 -16.05
C HIS A 388 -8.49 28.97 -14.96
N LEU A 389 -9.29 29.97 -15.36
CA LEU A 389 -9.93 30.90 -14.43
C LEU A 389 -11.26 30.41 -13.82
N ILE A 390 -11.71 29.19 -14.11
CA ILE A 390 -13.03 28.70 -13.68
C ILE A 390 -12.93 27.68 -12.55
N SER A 391 -13.44 28.01 -11.37
CA SER A 391 -13.34 27.13 -10.19
C SER A 391 -14.70 27.00 -9.50
N GLU A 392 -15.06 25.80 -9.06
CA GLU A 392 -16.19 25.57 -8.17
C GLU A 392 -16.06 26.32 -6.84
N LEU A 393 -14.85 26.76 -6.45
CA LEU A 393 -14.68 27.69 -5.33
C LEU A 393 -15.26 29.08 -5.61
N ASP A 394 -15.45 29.47 -6.88
CA ASP A 394 -16.08 30.74 -7.26
C ASP A 394 -17.55 30.81 -6.82
N ARG A 395 -18.09 29.71 -6.32
CA ARG A 395 -19.35 29.66 -5.57
C ARG A 395 -19.31 30.53 -4.30
N TYR A 396 -18.14 30.81 -3.73
CA TYR A 396 -18.00 31.54 -2.46
C TYR A 396 -17.29 32.90 -2.58
N PRO A 397 -17.86 33.89 -3.31
CA PRO A 397 -17.18 35.16 -3.58
C PRO A 397 -17.16 36.15 -2.39
N ASN A 398 -16.38 37.21 -2.53
CA ASN A 398 -16.13 38.31 -1.57
C ASN A 398 -17.39 39.15 -1.19
N PRO A 399 -17.63 39.51 0.09
CA PRO A 399 -16.87 39.13 1.29
C PRO A 399 -16.95 37.62 1.54
N PRO A 400 -15.80 36.93 1.60
CA PRO A 400 -15.76 35.50 1.38
C PRO A 400 -16.48 34.78 2.51
N PHE A 401 -17.20 33.71 2.13
CA PHE A 401 -17.67 32.76 3.11
C PHE A 401 -16.45 32.16 3.82
N SER A 402 -16.55 32.03 5.14
CA SER A 402 -15.48 31.50 5.97
C SER A 402 -15.97 30.37 6.85
N TYR A 403 -15.04 29.51 7.23
CA TYR A 403 -15.21 28.45 8.23
C TYR A 403 -14.21 28.65 9.36
N MET A 404 -14.54 28.15 10.54
CA MET A 404 -13.61 28.14 11.67
C MET A 404 -12.59 27.02 11.47
N HIS A 405 -11.30 27.35 11.40
CA HIS A 405 -10.26 26.35 11.26
C HIS A 405 -9.86 25.76 12.63
N THR A 406 -9.94 24.44 12.78
CA THR A 406 -9.80 23.75 14.08
C THR A 406 -8.86 22.54 14.04
N THR A 407 -7.97 22.46 13.05
CA THR A 407 -6.98 21.40 12.94
C THR A 407 -5.91 21.53 14.04
N PRO A 408 -5.69 20.53 14.90
CA PRO A 408 -4.63 20.56 15.91
C PRO A 408 -3.26 20.85 15.31
N GLY A 409 -2.45 21.65 16.01
CA GLY A 409 -1.12 22.04 15.55
C GLY A 409 -1.08 23.13 14.48
N SER A 410 -2.22 23.55 13.93
CA SER A 410 -2.29 24.65 12.97
C SER A 410 -1.92 26.00 13.60
N MET A 411 -1.17 26.82 12.86
CA MET A 411 -0.95 28.24 13.24
C MET A 411 -2.24 29.06 13.16
N GLN A 412 -3.22 28.58 12.40
CA GLN A 412 -4.52 29.21 12.15
C GLN A 412 -5.64 28.63 13.03
N TYR A 413 -5.30 27.84 14.05
CA TYR A 413 -6.28 27.26 14.97
C TYR A 413 -7.15 28.35 15.64
N GLY A 414 -8.48 28.19 15.54
CA GLY A 414 -9.48 29.10 16.09
C GLY A 414 -9.69 30.37 15.26
N VAL A 415 -9.19 30.42 14.03
CA VAL A 415 -9.31 31.57 13.12
C VAL A 415 -10.31 31.25 11.99
N ASN A 416 -11.14 32.23 11.65
CA ASN A 416 -11.99 32.13 10.45
C ASN A 416 -11.14 32.21 9.19
N ARG A 417 -11.20 31.17 8.36
CA ARG A 417 -10.52 31.06 7.07
C ARG A 417 -11.53 31.03 5.94
N THR A 418 -11.18 31.60 4.81
CA THR A 418 -11.95 31.44 3.57
C THR A 418 -12.02 29.95 3.21
N TYR A 419 -13.12 29.53 2.60
CA TYR A 419 -13.20 28.17 2.05
C TYR A 419 -12.04 27.91 1.10
N ASP A 420 -11.27 26.88 1.42
CA ASP A 420 -10.17 26.31 0.67
C ASP A 420 -10.52 24.90 0.17
N VAL A 421 -11.79 24.50 0.28
CA VAL A 421 -12.39 23.31 -0.31
C VAL A 421 -13.85 23.64 -0.66
N VAL A 422 -14.48 22.87 -1.55
CA VAL A 422 -15.89 23.05 -1.92
C VAL A 422 -16.77 21.99 -1.23
N PRO A 423 -17.51 22.35 -0.16
CA PRO A 423 -18.49 21.45 0.44
C PRO A 423 -19.55 21.01 -0.55
N HIS A 424 -19.93 19.73 -0.49
CA HIS A 424 -20.98 19.19 -1.33
C HIS A 424 -22.16 18.60 -0.57
N VAL A 425 -23.29 18.51 -1.27
CA VAL A 425 -24.51 17.86 -0.82
C VAL A 425 -24.74 16.60 -1.67
N TRP A 426 -24.58 15.42 -1.08
CA TRP A 426 -24.78 14.14 -1.75
C TRP A 426 -26.02 13.41 -1.24
N ASN A 427 -27.03 13.26 -2.09
CA ASN A 427 -28.27 12.56 -1.76
C ASN A 427 -28.30 11.17 -2.41
N PRO A 428 -28.36 10.06 -1.64
CA PRO A 428 -28.55 8.73 -2.20
C PRO A 428 -29.98 8.58 -2.72
N LYS A 429 -30.12 8.06 -3.94
CA LYS A 429 -31.39 7.85 -4.65
C LYS A 429 -32.09 6.58 -4.19
N ALA A 430 -33.31 6.34 -4.67
CA ALA A 430 -34.02 5.11 -4.32
C ALA A 430 -33.26 3.88 -4.80
N GLY A 431 -33.02 2.92 -3.90
CA GLY A 431 -32.27 1.69 -4.21
C GLY A 431 -30.75 1.81 -4.11
N GLU A 432 -30.24 2.95 -3.64
CA GLU A 432 -28.83 3.24 -3.40
C GLU A 432 -28.45 3.02 -1.92
N THR A 433 -27.27 2.45 -1.64
CA THR A 433 -26.85 2.09 -0.28
C THR A 433 -25.40 2.46 0.01
N TRP A 434 -25.13 3.03 1.20
CA TRP A 434 -23.76 3.24 1.69
C TRP A 434 -23.54 2.45 2.97
N HIS A 435 -22.41 1.75 3.03
CA HIS A 435 -21.98 0.99 4.18
C HIS A 435 -20.59 1.44 4.62
N PHE A 436 -20.52 2.10 5.77
CA PHE A 436 -19.26 2.50 6.41
C PHE A 436 -18.90 1.50 7.49
N GLN A 437 -17.67 1.00 7.48
CA GLN A 437 -17.06 0.19 8.51
C GLN A 437 -15.88 0.95 9.12
N PHE A 438 -16.04 1.42 10.35
CA PHE A 438 -14.97 2.08 11.09
C PHE A 438 -14.20 1.08 11.97
N PRO A 439 -12.95 1.38 12.36
CA PRO A 439 -12.19 0.58 13.30
C PRO A 439 -12.93 0.38 14.63
N THR A 440 -12.90 -0.85 15.13
CA THR A 440 -13.44 -1.22 16.45
C THR A 440 -12.41 -1.07 17.58
N GLY A 441 -11.13 -1.02 17.22
CA GLY A 441 -10.00 -0.79 18.12
C GLY A 441 -9.73 0.69 18.43
N ASN A 442 -8.65 0.96 19.17
CA ASN A 442 -8.20 2.35 19.34
C ASN A 442 -7.60 2.87 18.04
N VAL A 443 -7.98 4.09 17.67
CA VAL A 443 -7.30 4.91 16.67
C VAL A 443 -6.55 6.04 17.35
N VAL A 444 -5.85 6.87 16.58
CA VAL A 444 -5.18 8.07 17.08
C VAL A 444 -6.07 9.29 16.88
N PHE A 445 -6.17 10.10 17.93
CA PHE A 445 -6.63 11.47 17.87
C PHE A 445 -5.46 12.38 18.25
N TYR A 446 -5.34 13.54 17.63
CA TYR A 446 -4.32 14.53 18.00
C TYR A 446 -4.92 15.57 18.94
N ASP A 447 -4.29 15.78 20.10
CA ASP A 447 -4.80 16.66 21.14
C ASP A 447 -4.68 18.13 20.71
N PRO A 448 -5.79 18.87 20.54
CA PRO A 448 -5.73 20.29 20.19
C PRO A 448 -5.13 21.16 21.31
N ASN A 449 -5.24 20.73 22.56
CA ASN A 449 -4.85 21.52 23.74
C ASN A 449 -3.36 21.36 24.06
N LEU A 450 -2.80 20.18 23.79
CA LEU A 450 -1.40 19.86 24.08
C LEU A 450 -0.48 19.93 22.85
N THR A 451 -1.03 19.82 21.63
CA THR A 451 -0.24 20.00 20.41
C THR A 451 0.05 21.49 20.19
N PRO A 452 1.33 21.92 20.17
CA PRO A 452 1.69 23.33 19.99
C PRO A 452 1.22 23.88 18.64
N LYS A 453 0.82 25.16 18.58
CA LYS A 453 0.62 25.86 17.29
C LYS A 453 1.92 25.84 16.49
N GLY A 454 1.82 25.48 15.22
CA GLY A 454 2.98 25.33 14.33
C GLY A 454 3.76 24.03 14.54
N ALA A 455 3.17 23.02 15.18
CA ALA A 455 3.80 21.73 15.41
C ALA A 455 4.37 21.15 14.11
N ASN A 456 5.63 20.71 14.17
CA ASN A 456 6.28 20.04 13.05
C ASN A 456 5.99 18.53 13.11
N PRO A 457 5.27 17.97 12.12
CA PRO A 457 4.89 16.57 12.10
C PRO A 457 6.10 15.63 12.04
N THR A 458 7.22 16.04 11.42
CA THR A 458 8.42 15.19 11.28
C THR A 458 9.37 15.22 12.48
N LEU A 459 9.05 16.02 13.51
CA LEU A 459 9.86 16.13 14.74
C LEU A 459 9.15 15.53 15.97
N GLY A 460 8.11 14.71 15.76
CA GLY A 460 7.38 14.08 16.87
C GLY A 460 6.57 15.07 17.73
N ALA A 461 6.19 16.23 17.18
CA ALA A 461 5.59 17.32 17.95
C ALA A 461 4.09 17.15 18.25
N PHE A 462 3.41 16.19 17.61
CA PHE A 462 1.97 15.99 17.76
C PHE A 462 1.66 15.09 18.96
N VAL A 463 0.77 15.55 19.84
CA VAL A 463 0.39 14.80 21.04
C VAL A 463 -0.76 13.85 20.69
N GLU A 464 -0.48 12.54 20.74
CA GLU A 464 -1.45 11.50 20.41
C GLU A 464 -2.30 11.08 21.61
N ILE A 465 -3.61 10.94 21.38
CA ILE A 465 -4.59 10.33 22.27
C ILE A 465 -5.13 9.08 21.59
N ARG A 466 -5.00 7.91 22.24
CA ARG A 466 -5.49 6.64 21.68
C ARG A 466 -6.84 6.25 22.28
N ARG A 467 -7.88 6.26 21.47
CA ARG A 467 -9.28 5.95 21.85
C ARG A 467 -10.02 5.26 20.71
N PRO A 468 -11.06 4.44 20.98
CA PRO A 468 -11.91 3.96 19.91
C PRO A 468 -12.72 5.12 19.32
N LEU A 469 -13.13 4.98 18.06
CA LEU A 469 -14.11 5.89 17.47
C LEU A 469 -15.48 5.63 18.09
N ASP A 470 -16.20 6.70 18.41
CA ASP A 470 -17.59 6.62 18.79
C ASP A 470 -18.43 7.69 18.11
N PHE A 471 -19.71 7.40 17.94
CA PHE A 471 -20.61 8.33 17.27
C PHE A 471 -20.69 9.66 18.03
N ARG A 472 -20.45 10.75 17.31
CA ARG A 472 -20.61 12.11 17.85
C ARG A 472 -21.86 12.76 17.28
N TYR A 473 -21.99 12.80 15.96
CA TYR A 473 -23.15 13.36 15.28
C TYR A 473 -23.23 12.87 13.82
N VAL A 474 -24.41 13.05 13.22
CA VAL A 474 -24.58 13.09 11.77
C VAL A 474 -25.26 14.40 11.38
N ARG A 475 -24.93 14.92 10.20
CA ARG A 475 -25.56 16.10 9.61
C ARG A 475 -26.14 15.72 8.24
N PRO A 476 -27.44 15.91 8.00
CA PRO A 476 -28.44 16.32 8.97
C PRO A 476 -28.67 15.25 10.06
N ALA A 477 -29.22 15.67 11.19
CA ALA A 477 -29.53 14.74 12.28
C ALA A 477 -30.49 13.64 11.80
N GLY A 478 -30.22 12.39 12.19
CA GLY A 478 -31.02 11.23 11.81
C GLY A 478 -30.74 10.68 10.40
N PHE A 479 -29.70 11.17 9.71
CA PHE A 479 -29.30 10.62 8.42
C PHE A 479 -28.54 9.30 8.58
N GLY A 480 -29.11 8.21 8.04
CA GLY A 480 -28.57 6.86 8.20
C GLY A 480 -28.72 6.29 9.62
N THR A 481 -28.18 5.09 9.82
CA THR A 481 -28.26 4.34 11.08
C THR A 481 -26.87 3.96 11.57
N TRP A 482 -26.53 4.34 12.80
CA TRP A 482 -25.28 3.98 13.47
C TRP A 482 -25.44 2.72 14.33
N ASP A 483 -24.53 1.76 14.17
CA ASP A 483 -24.35 0.62 15.08
C ASP A 483 -23.12 0.84 15.96
N ALA A 484 -23.35 1.08 17.25
CA ALA A 484 -22.28 1.36 18.21
C ALA A 484 -21.39 0.16 18.53
N THR A 485 -21.87 -1.07 18.33
CA THR A 485 -21.11 -2.29 18.59
C THR A 485 -20.28 -2.68 17.38
N ALA A 486 -20.88 -2.67 16.19
CA ALA A 486 -20.17 -2.97 14.95
C ALA A 486 -19.30 -1.82 14.45
N LYS A 487 -19.48 -0.60 14.99
CA LYS A 487 -18.88 0.65 14.52
C LYS A 487 -19.16 0.88 13.03
N THR A 488 -20.43 0.70 12.64
CA THR A 488 -20.88 0.89 11.26
C THR A 488 -21.89 2.02 11.14
N TRP A 489 -21.86 2.71 10.01
CA TRP A 489 -22.89 3.67 9.61
C TRP A 489 -23.48 3.24 8.27
N HIS A 490 -24.78 3.00 8.26
CA HIS A 490 -25.48 2.49 7.09
C HIS A 490 -26.50 3.51 6.59
N VAL A 491 -26.53 3.74 5.29
CA VAL A 491 -27.41 4.70 4.63
C VAL A 491 -28.17 3.98 3.52
N VAL A 492 -29.49 4.12 3.49
CA VAL A 492 -30.34 3.53 2.45
C VAL A 492 -31.20 4.63 1.86
N GLY A 493 -31.05 4.87 0.56
CA GLY A 493 -31.85 5.85 -0.16
C GLY A 493 -33.27 5.35 -0.48
N PRO A 494 -34.19 6.27 -0.83
CA PRO A 494 -33.94 7.68 -1.09
C PRO A 494 -33.87 8.48 0.22
N LEU A 495 -32.82 9.28 0.38
CA LEU A 495 -32.70 10.24 1.48
C LEU A 495 -32.33 11.62 0.94
N ASN A 496 -32.69 12.65 1.70
CA ASN A 496 -32.35 14.02 1.40
C ASN A 496 -31.63 14.62 2.62
N THR A 497 -30.47 15.19 2.37
CA THR A 497 -29.63 15.86 3.36
C THR A 497 -30.17 17.23 3.79
N GLY A 498 -31.12 17.80 3.03
CA GLY A 498 -31.77 19.08 3.33
C GLY A 498 -30.91 20.32 3.08
N GLY A 499 -29.67 20.16 2.60
CA GLY A 499 -28.81 21.27 2.19
C GLY A 499 -29.27 21.90 0.86
N PRO A 500 -28.90 23.16 0.57
CA PRO A 500 -29.17 23.75 -0.72
C PRO A 500 -28.46 22.94 -1.81
N ASN A 501 -29.19 22.61 -2.89
CA ASN A 501 -28.52 22.14 -4.10
C ASN A 501 -27.57 23.23 -4.56
N GLY A 502 -26.35 22.89 -5.01
CA GLY A 502 -25.37 23.88 -5.44
C GLY A 502 -25.72 24.48 -6.80
N SER A 503 -26.79 25.28 -6.86
CA SER A 503 -27.22 26.10 -8.00
C SER A 503 -26.60 27.49 -7.92
N PRO A 504 -26.50 28.24 -9.03
CA PRO A 504 -25.91 29.57 -9.02
C PRO A 504 -26.55 30.51 -7.99
N GLY A 505 -25.74 31.02 -7.07
CA GLY A 505 -26.16 31.89 -5.97
C GLY A 505 -26.76 31.19 -4.74
N ASN A 506 -26.83 29.86 -4.72
CA ASN A 506 -27.30 29.06 -3.59
C ASN A 506 -26.41 27.83 -3.42
N TYR A 507 -25.42 27.90 -2.53
CA TYR A 507 -24.37 26.90 -2.40
C TYR A 507 -24.31 26.30 -1.00
N PRO A 508 -23.94 25.01 -0.86
CA PRO A 508 -23.74 24.40 0.45
C PRO A 508 -22.68 25.17 1.27
N LEU A 509 -22.96 25.49 2.54
CA LEU A 509 -21.96 26.09 3.44
C LEU A 509 -21.36 25.05 4.40
N TRP A 510 -21.64 23.78 4.17
CA TRP A 510 -21.14 22.64 4.91
C TRP A 510 -21.42 21.39 4.08
N MET A 511 -20.72 20.31 4.43
CA MET A 511 -20.86 19.05 3.74
C MET A 511 -22.09 18.33 4.29
N ALA A 512 -22.83 17.66 3.42
CA ALA A 512 -23.91 16.80 3.85
C ALA A 512 -24.11 15.62 2.86
N PRO A 513 -24.29 14.39 3.35
CA PRO A 513 -24.27 14.02 4.74
C PRO A 513 -22.84 14.04 5.28
N GLU A 514 -22.73 14.30 6.57
CA GLU A 514 -21.46 14.31 7.28
C GLU A 514 -21.62 13.48 8.55
N ILE A 515 -20.62 12.67 8.88
CA ILE A 515 -20.55 11.93 10.15
C ILE A 515 -19.34 12.39 10.95
N GLY A 516 -19.58 12.78 12.19
CA GLY A 516 -18.55 13.07 13.18
C GLY A 516 -18.38 11.91 14.14
N LEU A 517 -17.12 11.53 14.38
CA LEU A 517 -16.71 10.43 15.25
C LEU A 517 -15.78 10.97 16.34
N GLY A 518 -16.26 10.99 17.58
CA GLY A 518 -15.52 11.46 18.74
C GLY A 518 -14.72 10.34 19.40
N MET A 519 -13.99 10.71 20.44
CA MET A 519 -13.29 9.77 21.31
C MET A 519 -14.30 8.97 22.16
N GLY A 520 -14.32 7.65 21.99
CA GLY A 520 -15.02 6.75 22.90
C GLY A 520 -14.26 6.54 24.22
N ALA A 521 -14.86 5.76 25.12
CA ALA A 521 -14.20 5.35 26.36
C ALA A 521 -12.89 4.58 26.05
N ALA A 522 -11.84 4.80 26.85
CA ALA A 522 -10.57 4.08 26.64
C ALA A 522 -10.82 2.58 26.74
N LEU A 523 -10.40 1.86 25.71
CA LEU A 523 -10.28 0.42 25.77
C LEU A 523 -9.01 0.08 26.55
N ALA A 524 -9.10 -0.90 27.44
CA ALA A 524 -7.91 -1.48 28.06
C ALA A 524 -7.02 -2.08 26.97
N PRO A 525 -5.68 -1.92 27.06
CA PRO A 525 -4.78 -2.57 26.11
C PRO A 525 -4.99 -4.09 26.14
N SER A 526 -4.80 -4.73 25.00
CA SER A 526 -4.70 -6.19 24.92
C SER A 526 -3.28 -6.63 25.30
N LEU A 527 -3.10 -7.87 25.74
CA LEU A 527 -1.79 -8.45 26.03
C LEU A 527 -1.46 -9.54 25.03
N MET A 528 -0.32 -9.42 24.36
CA MET A 528 0.14 -10.41 23.39
C MET A 528 1.34 -11.19 23.91
N ARG A 529 1.30 -12.51 23.76
CA ARG A 529 2.40 -13.43 24.05
C ARG A 529 2.68 -14.29 22.83
N ILE A 530 3.94 -14.36 22.41
CA ILE A 530 4.35 -15.14 21.24
C ILE A 530 5.50 -16.04 21.63
N THR A 531 5.38 -17.33 21.36
CA THR A 531 6.47 -18.30 21.50
C THR A 531 6.93 -18.77 20.14
N THR A 532 8.16 -19.27 20.07
CA THR A 532 8.66 -20.01 18.91
C THR A 532 8.88 -21.46 19.30
N SER A 533 8.75 -22.36 18.32
CA SER A 533 9.01 -23.79 18.50
C SER A 533 9.45 -24.44 17.18
N ILE A 534 9.89 -25.69 17.24
CA ILE A 534 10.08 -26.54 16.05
C ILE A 534 8.99 -27.62 16.07
N ASP A 535 8.41 -27.95 14.93
CA ASP A 535 7.32 -28.93 14.78
C ASP A 535 7.60 -30.30 15.44
N ILE A 536 8.81 -30.83 15.24
CA ILE A 536 9.25 -32.09 15.84
C ILE A 536 9.91 -31.92 17.21
N HIS A 537 10.19 -30.67 17.64
CA HIS A 537 10.72 -30.32 18.97
C HIS A 537 9.92 -29.17 19.60
N PRO A 538 8.64 -29.39 19.98
CA PRO A 538 7.71 -28.31 20.34
C PRO A 538 8.09 -27.56 21.62
N THR A 539 9.03 -28.08 22.40
CA THR A 539 9.55 -27.43 23.62
C THR A 539 10.81 -26.60 23.38
N TRP A 540 11.37 -26.58 22.17
CA TRP A 540 12.58 -25.85 21.84
C TRP A 540 12.22 -24.49 21.25
N GLY A 541 12.43 -23.42 22.02
CA GLY A 541 12.43 -22.07 21.45
C GLY A 541 13.55 -21.90 20.43
N VAL A 542 13.31 -21.10 19.40
CA VAL A 542 14.29 -20.81 18.34
C VAL A 542 14.46 -19.31 18.13
N PRO A 543 15.64 -18.84 17.71
CA PRO A 543 15.96 -17.41 17.63
C PRO A 543 15.32 -16.66 16.45
N GLY A 544 14.08 -16.98 16.08
CA GLY A 544 13.37 -16.24 15.05
C GLY A 544 13.01 -14.85 15.56
N LYS A 545 13.27 -13.80 14.76
CA LYS A 545 12.71 -12.47 15.07
C LYS A 545 11.20 -12.55 14.92
N ILE A 546 10.49 -12.09 15.94
CA ILE A 546 9.04 -11.97 15.97
C ILE A 546 8.71 -10.58 15.45
N ILE A 547 7.97 -10.50 14.36
CA ILE A 547 7.58 -9.24 13.72
C ILE A 547 6.08 -9.08 13.90
N ILE A 548 5.66 -7.93 14.44
CA ILE A 548 4.25 -7.59 14.61
C ILE A 548 3.98 -6.27 13.91
N ASP A 549 3.05 -6.31 12.95
CA ASP A 549 2.68 -5.17 12.10
C ASP A 549 3.89 -4.53 11.41
N GLY A 550 4.81 -5.37 10.92
CA GLY A 550 6.05 -4.95 10.24
C GLY A 550 7.18 -4.54 11.19
N VAL A 551 6.96 -4.45 12.50
CA VAL A 551 7.97 -4.05 13.47
C VAL A 551 8.55 -5.27 14.21
N PRO A 552 9.88 -5.51 14.17
CA PRO A 552 10.52 -6.56 14.95
C PRO A 552 10.36 -6.31 16.46
N ARG A 553 9.66 -7.16 17.21
CA ARG A 553 9.37 -6.91 18.64
C ARG A 553 10.34 -7.62 19.58
N ASP A 554 10.68 -8.87 19.31
CA ASP A 554 11.65 -9.65 20.11
C ASP A 554 12.25 -10.81 19.31
N GLU A 555 13.22 -11.52 19.89
CA GLU A 555 13.71 -12.82 19.40
C GLU A 555 13.45 -13.92 20.43
N TRP A 556 13.38 -15.18 19.98
CA TRP A 556 13.05 -16.37 20.79
C TRP A 556 11.62 -16.44 21.33
N GLY A 557 11.12 -15.35 21.90
CA GLY A 557 9.79 -15.28 22.47
C GLY A 557 9.45 -13.88 22.95
N LEU A 558 8.22 -13.47 22.69
CA LEU A 558 7.60 -12.29 23.26
C LEU A 558 6.79 -12.73 24.48
N ASN A 559 7.29 -12.44 25.68
CA ASN A 559 6.61 -12.87 26.90
C ASN A 559 5.24 -12.21 27.04
N TRP A 560 5.21 -10.88 27.02
CA TRP A 560 4.00 -10.09 27.16
C TRP A 560 4.24 -8.70 26.61
N MET A 561 3.38 -8.25 25.71
CA MET A 561 3.41 -6.89 25.18
C MET A 561 2.00 -6.32 25.17
N GLU A 562 1.85 -5.10 25.66
CA GLU A 562 0.61 -4.36 25.47
C GLU A 562 0.45 -4.00 23.99
N MET A 563 -0.68 -4.41 23.42
CA MET A 563 -1.06 -4.14 22.04
C MET A 563 -2.39 -3.41 22.03
N VAL A 564 -2.56 -2.50 21.07
CA VAL A 564 -3.86 -1.90 20.78
C VAL A 564 -4.85 -3.03 20.47
N ALA A 565 -6.11 -2.94 20.92
CA ALA A 565 -7.12 -3.92 20.51
C ALA A 565 -7.37 -3.80 18.99
N GLY A 566 -7.46 -4.91 18.28
CA GLY A 566 -7.63 -4.91 16.83
C GLY A 566 -6.91 -6.06 16.11
N PRO A 567 -6.96 -6.07 14.77
CA PRO A 567 -6.21 -7.00 13.97
C PRO A 567 -4.71 -6.70 14.03
N HIS A 568 -3.88 -7.74 14.13
CA HIS A 568 -2.43 -7.67 14.05
C HIS A 568 -1.91 -8.75 13.10
N ALA A 569 -0.93 -8.39 12.27
CA ALA A 569 -0.19 -9.33 11.45
C ALA A 569 1.10 -9.74 12.16
N ILE A 570 1.30 -11.04 12.33
CA ILE A 570 2.47 -11.62 12.98
C ILE A 570 3.25 -12.42 11.95
N SER A 571 4.53 -12.15 11.81
CA SER A 571 5.44 -12.92 10.96
C SER A 571 6.74 -13.21 11.70
N PHE A 572 7.56 -14.06 11.10
CA PHE A 572 8.82 -14.50 11.67
C PHE A 572 9.91 -14.49 10.59
N THR A 573 11.16 -14.19 10.98
CA THR A 573 12.29 -14.28 10.05
C THR A 573 12.72 -15.71 9.79
N ASP A 574 13.42 -15.92 8.68
CA ASP A 574 13.99 -17.22 8.36
C ASP A 574 15.07 -17.62 9.37
N LEU A 575 15.23 -18.94 9.50
CA LEU A 575 16.29 -19.57 10.27
C LEU A 575 16.93 -20.67 9.44
N THR A 576 18.26 -20.73 9.46
CA THR A 576 19.02 -21.79 8.80
C THR A 576 18.50 -23.17 9.20
N ASN A 577 18.31 -24.05 8.21
CA ASN A 577 17.78 -25.42 8.36
C ASN A 577 16.32 -25.55 8.81
N LEU A 578 15.57 -24.45 8.92
CA LEU A 578 14.17 -24.48 9.32
C LEU A 578 13.29 -23.88 8.24
N ARG A 579 12.06 -24.37 8.14
CA ARG A 579 11.01 -23.75 7.34
C ARG A 579 10.27 -22.74 8.22
N THR A 580 10.29 -21.50 7.81
CA THR A 580 9.60 -20.39 8.47
C THR A 580 8.09 -20.61 8.51
N PRO A 581 7.43 -20.34 9.65
CA PRO A 581 5.98 -20.33 9.73
C PRO A 581 5.39 -19.30 8.77
N GLY A 582 4.20 -19.57 8.22
CA GLY A 582 3.45 -18.55 7.49
C GLY A 582 3.02 -17.41 8.42
N ALA A 583 2.84 -16.21 7.85
CA ALA A 583 2.30 -15.08 8.62
C ALA A 583 0.89 -15.40 9.16
N VAL A 584 0.60 -14.94 10.36
CA VAL A 584 -0.67 -15.18 11.06
C VAL A 584 -1.32 -13.83 11.36
N SER A 585 -2.59 -13.68 11.00
CA SER A 585 -3.40 -12.56 11.45
C SER A 585 -4.22 -12.95 12.67
N VAL A 586 -4.13 -12.16 13.73
CA VAL A 586 -4.91 -12.34 14.96
C VAL A 586 -5.72 -11.09 15.26
N VAL A 587 -6.89 -11.24 15.89
CA VAL A 587 -7.65 -10.09 16.42
C VAL A 587 -7.53 -10.12 17.93
N SER A 588 -6.82 -9.15 18.49
CA SER A 588 -6.66 -9.00 19.94
C SER A 588 -7.83 -8.18 20.50
N ALA A 589 -8.57 -8.77 21.44
CA ALA A 589 -9.66 -8.08 22.12
C ALA A 589 -9.13 -7.13 23.20
N ALA A 590 -9.82 -6.01 23.43
CA ALA A 590 -9.49 -5.07 24.51
C ALA A 590 -9.49 -5.77 25.88
N GLY A 591 -8.42 -5.56 26.67
CA GLY A 591 -8.20 -6.25 27.94
C GLY A 591 -8.02 -7.78 27.83
N GLY A 592 -8.02 -8.33 26.62
CA GLY A 592 -7.86 -9.74 26.34
C GLY A 592 -6.39 -10.15 26.28
N VAL A 593 -6.18 -11.47 26.29
CA VAL A 593 -4.86 -12.08 26.10
C VAL A 593 -4.86 -12.86 24.79
N THR A 594 -3.90 -12.55 23.91
CA THR A 594 -3.66 -13.25 22.64
C THR A 594 -2.36 -14.02 22.73
N THR A 595 -2.40 -15.32 22.47
CA THR A 595 -1.21 -16.19 22.45
C THR A 595 -0.99 -16.77 21.06
N VAL A 596 0.23 -16.68 20.53
CA VAL A 596 0.61 -17.26 19.23
C VAL A 596 1.87 -18.12 19.37
N ASN A 597 1.91 -19.23 18.63
CA ASN A 597 3.11 -20.06 18.52
C ASN A 597 3.61 -20.06 17.08
N GLY A 598 4.82 -19.53 16.85
CA GLY A 598 5.55 -19.66 15.59
C GLY A 598 6.22 -21.02 15.51
N GLU A 599 5.56 -21.98 14.86
CA GLU A 599 6.04 -23.36 14.72
C GLU A 599 6.87 -23.52 13.43
N TYR A 600 8.19 -23.54 13.58
CA TYR A 600 9.13 -23.75 12.49
C TYR A 600 9.15 -25.23 12.08
N GLY A 601 9.15 -25.50 10.77
CA GLY A 601 9.25 -26.87 10.27
C GLY A 601 10.70 -27.34 10.20
N ALA A 602 11.05 -28.47 10.80
CA ALA A 602 12.38 -29.04 10.65
C ALA A 602 12.63 -29.50 9.19
N ARG A 603 13.74 -29.05 8.59
CA ARG A 603 14.17 -29.50 7.25
C ARG A 603 15.13 -30.68 7.35
N GLY A 604 15.27 -31.41 6.24
CA GLY A 604 16.36 -32.37 6.03
C GLY A 604 17.42 -31.80 5.09
N TRP A 605 18.63 -32.37 5.09
CA TRP A 605 19.72 -31.91 4.24
C TRP A 605 19.83 -32.80 3.00
N LEU A 606 19.74 -32.20 1.82
CA LEU A 606 20.00 -32.86 0.55
C LEU A 606 21.40 -32.47 0.06
N ARG A 607 22.27 -33.47 -0.04
CA ARG A 607 23.59 -33.34 -0.65
C ARG A 607 23.63 -34.12 -1.96
N VAL A 608 23.94 -33.46 -3.05
CA VAL A 608 24.11 -34.10 -4.36
C VAL A 608 25.53 -33.87 -4.85
N VAL A 609 26.17 -34.90 -5.40
CA VAL A 609 27.52 -34.80 -6.01
C VAL A 609 27.57 -35.55 -7.35
N THR A 610 28.47 -35.14 -8.25
CA THR A 610 28.78 -35.88 -9.49
C THR A 610 30.03 -36.76 -9.32
N ASP A 611 30.01 -37.95 -9.94
CA ASP A 611 31.12 -38.90 -9.94
C ASP A 611 31.38 -39.45 -11.36
N PRO A 612 32.54 -39.19 -11.99
CA PRO A 612 33.61 -38.31 -11.53
C PRO A 612 33.11 -36.84 -11.39
N PRO A 613 33.84 -35.97 -10.67
CA PRO A 613 33.47 -34.56 -10.52
C PRO A 613 33.45 -33.82 -11.86
N VAL A 614 32.25 -33.61 -12.40
CA VAL A 614 32.00 -32.96 -13.71
C VAL A 614 30.95 -31.85 -13.60
N PRO A 615 30.99 -30.82 -14.49
CA PRO A 615 30.09 -29.65 -14.50
C PRO A 615 28.67 -29.96 -15.00
N GLY A 616 28.08 -31.04 -14.51
CA GLY A 616 26.70 -31.39 -14.81
C GLY A 616 25.74 -30.52 -14.03
N THR A 617 24.78 -29.90 -14.72
CA THR A 617 23.69 -29.17 -14.05
C THR A 617 22.85 -30.16 -13.24
N ILE A 618 22.80 -29.95 -11.92
CA ILE A 618 21.98 -30.74 -11.01
C ILE A 618 20.62 -30.06 -10.90
N SER A 619 19.56 -30.81 -11.19
CA SER A 619 18.19 -30.35 -11.04
C SER A 619 17.45 -31.15 -9.98
N VAL A 620 16.75 -30.46 -9.09
CA VAL A 620 15.89 -31.07 -8.07
C VAL A 620 14.44 -30.72 -8.38
N ASN A 621 13.63 -31.73 -8.65
CA ASN A 621 12.25 -31.60 -9.13
C ASN A 621 12.13 -30.71 -10.38
N GLY A 622 13.07 -30.87 -11.32
CA GLY A 622 13.12 -30.09 -12.57
C GLY A 622 13.72 -28.68 -12.43
N VAL A 623 13.99 -28.21 -11.22
CA VAL A 623 14.61 -26.91 -10.98
C VAL A 623 16.13 -27.06 -10.94
N ALA A 624 16.86 -26.39 -11.84
CA ALA A 624 18.32 -26.33 -11.79
C ALA A 624 18.82 -25.60 -10.52
N ARG A 625 19.76 -26.23 -9.81
CA ARG A 625 20.23 -25.80 -8.48
C ARG A 625 21.68 -25.31 -8.50
N ASN A 626 22.62 -26.14 -8.94
CA ASN A 626 24.04 -25.83 -9.07
C ASN A 626 24.69 -26.83 -10.05
N GLU A 627 25.97 -26.68 -10.32
CA GLU A 627 26.84 -27.62 -11.03
C GLU A 627 27.82 -28.27 -10.05
N TRP A 628 28.32 -29.47 -10.37
CA TRP A 628 29.20 -30.32 -9.54
C TRP A 628 28.58 -30.85 -8.24
N SER A 629 28.01 -29.99 -7.42
CA SER A 629 27.39 -30.37 -6.15
C SER A 629 26.29 -29.42 -5.71
N VAL A 630 25.33 -29.93 -4.96
CA VAL A 630 24.30 -29.16 -4.26
C VAL A 630 24.38 -29.49 -2.77
N TRP A 631 24.24 -28.47 -1.92
CA TRP A 631 24.04 -28.65 -0.49
C TRP A 631 22.91 -27.73 -0.03
N MET A 632 21.75 -28.30 0.27
CA MET A 632 20.60 -27.49 0.70
C MET A 632 19.73 -28.18 1.74
N ALA A 633 19.20 -27.40 2.67
CA ALA A 633 18.11 -27.80 3.53
C ALA A 633 16.79 -27.71 2.75
N VAL A 634 16.07 -28.82 2.67
CA VAL A 634 14.78 -28.95 2.00
C VAL A 634 13.73 -29.51 2.95
N ASN A 635 12.47 -29.20 2.68
CA ASN A 635 11.38 -29.80 3.43
C ASN A 635 11.44 -31.33 3.34
N PRO A 636 10.98 -32.07 4.36
CA PRO A 636 10.87 -33.52 4.25
C PRO A 636 9.93 -33.92 3.10
N GLY A 637 10.31 -34.94 2.34
CA GLY A 637 9.52 -35.40 1.19
C GLY A 637 10.33 -36.16 0.15
N MET A 638 9.66 -36.53 -0.94
CA MET A 638 10.28 -37.19 -2.09
C MET A 638 10.84 -36.15 -3.07
N TYR A 639 12.08 -36.36 -3.50
CA TYR A 639 12.78 -35.49 -4.44
C TYR A 639 13.32 -36.29 -5.62
N THR A 640 13.07 -35.82 -6.83
CA THR A 640 13.70 -36.35 -8.04
C THR A 640 14.90 -35.49 -8.42
N VAL A 641 16.07 -36.09 -8.37
CA VAL A 641 17.35 -35.48 -8.74
C VAL A 641 17.72 -35.91 -10.15
N SER A 642 17.93 -34.95 -11.03
CA SER A 642 18.32 -35.16 -12.42
C SER A 642 19.67 -34.52 -12.71
N PHE A 643 20.37 -35.09 -13.69
CA PHE A 643 21.74 -34.72 -14.04
C PHE A 643 21.79 -34.31 -15.52
N GLY A 644 22.25 -33.09 -15.77
CA GLY A 644 22.32 -32.50 -17.12
C GLY A 644 23.44 -33.06 -18.00
N PRO A 645 23.42 -32.77 -19.30
CA PRO A 645 24.48 -33.21 -20.22
C PRO A 645 25.82 -32.54 -19.88
N VAL A 646 26.91 -33.27 -20.09
CA VAL A 646 28.29 -32.78 -20.00
C VAL A 646 29.04 -33.24 -21.25
N GLN A 647 29.92 -32.41 -21.80
CA GLN A 647 30.75 -32.81 -22.94
C GLN A 647 31.55 -34.07 -22.60
N ASP A 648 31.57 -35.05 -23.49
CA ASP A 648 32.24 -36.36 -23.40
C ASP A 648 31.76 -37.30 -22.28
N PHE A 649 30.75 -36.92 -21.50
CA PHE A 649 30.19 -37.72 -20.41
C PHE A 649 28.67 -37.91 -20.53
N ARG A 650 28.23 -39.16 -20.53
CA ARG A 650 26.80 -39.51 -20.46
C ARG A 650 26.28 -39.40 -19.02
N PRO A 651 25.20 -38.64 -18.74
CA PRO A 651 24.62 -38.53 -17.41
C PRO A 651 23.86 -39.80 -17.00
N PRO A 652 23.71 -40.08 -15.70
CA PRO A 652 22.80 -41.10 -15.21
C PRO A 652 21.33 -40.68 -15.43
N GLY A 653 20.41 -41.65 -15.34
CA GLY A 653 18.97 -41.35 -15.29
C GLY A 653 18.57 -40.62 -13.99
N PRO A 654 17.38 -39.98 -13.94
CA PRO A 654 16.88 -39.35 -12.72
C PRO A 654 16.78 -40.32 -11.55
N GLN A 655 17.12 -39.85 -10.35
CA GLN A 655 17.09 -40.62 -9.12
C GLN A 655 16.06 -40.02 -8.16
N THR A 656 15.17 -40.83 -7.60
CA THR A 656 14.19 -40.37 -6.60
C THR A 656 14.62 -40.79 -5.20
N VAL A 657 14.70 -39.83 -4.28
CA VAL A 657 15.12 -40.03 -2.88
C VAL A 657 14.12 -39.44 -1.90
N GLU A 658 14.04 -40.02 -0.71
CA GLU A 658 13.28 -39.46 0.41
C GLU A 658 14.22 -38.65 1.30
N VAL A 659 13.91 -37.37 1.51
CA VAL A 659 14.57 -36.53 2.51
C VAL A 659 13.71 -36.52 3.77
N ARG A 660 14.33 -36.81 4.92
CA ARG A 660 13.69 -36.79 6.24
C ARG A 660 14.21 -35.62 7.06
N ALA A 661 13.38 -35.07 7.94
CA ALA A 661 13.76 -33.99 8.84
C ALA A 661 14.99 -34.35 9.66
N GLU A 662 15.91 -33.39 9.84
CA GLU A 662 17.15 -33.54 10.62
C GLU A 662 18.03 -34.72 10.17
N GLN A 663 17.93 -35.13 8.91
CA GLN A 663 18.76 -36.19 8.33
C GLN A 663 19.44 -35.74 7.04
N LEU A 664 20.68 -36.18 6.84
CA LEU A 664 21.42 -35.98 5.61
C LEU A 664 21.09 -37.09 4.60
N THR A 665 20.66 -36.68 3.41
CA THR A 665 20.43 -37.54 2.25
C THR A 665 21.49 -37.25 1.21
N LEU A 666 22.35 -38.24 0.92
CA LEU A 666 23.40 -38.13 -0.09
C LEU A 666 22.96 -38.80 -1.40
N VAL A 667 23.10 -38.08 -2.51
CA VAL A 667 22.82 -38.56 -3.86
C VAL A 667 24.07 -38.41 -4.72
N THR A 668 24.47 -39.47 -5.41
CA THR A 668 25.64 -39.45 -6.31
C THR A 668 25.19 -39.72 -7.74
N GLY A 669 25.49 -38.78 -8.64
CA GLY A 669 25.28 -38.92 -10.07
C GLY A 669 26.51 -39.51 -10.76
N SER A 670 26.46 -40.79 -11.11
CA SER A 670 27.56 -41.48 -11.79
C SER A 670 27.56 -41.22 -13.30
N TYR A 671 28.45 -40.35 -13.76
CA TYR A 671 28.69 -40.06 -15.18
C TYR A 671 29.63 -41.10 -15.80
N VAL A 672 29.38 -41.43 -17.07
CA VAL A 672 30.23 -42.36 -17.83
C VAL A 672 30.90 -41.64 -18.98
N TRP A 673 32.23 -41.63 -19.01
CA TRP A 673 33.00 -41.11 -20.15
C TRP A 673 32.69 -41.91 -21.42
N ASP A 674 32.32 -41.22 -22.49
CA ASP A 674 32.08 -41.81 -23.81
C ASP A 674 32.83 -41.10 -24.95
N GLY A 675 33.43 -39.93 -24.70
CA GLY A 675 34.19 -39.16 -25.69
C GLY A 675 33.38 -38.66 -26.89
N ALA A 676 32.05 -38.64 -26.77
CA ALA A 676 31.15 -38.30 -27.89
C ALA A 676 29.94 -37.45 -27.48
N SER A 677 29.57 -37.41 -26.19
CA SER A 677 28.47 -36.60 -25.69
C SER A 677 28.72 -35.10 -25.96
N PRO A 678 27.80 -34.36 -26.59
CA PRO A 678 28.06 -33.00 -27.07
C PRO A 678 28.07 -31.92 -25.97
N GLY A 679 27.52 -32.21 -24.79
CA GLY A 679 27.25 -31.17 -23.77
C GLY A 679 26.18 -30.15 -24.20
N PRO A 680 25.84 -29.18 -23.35
CA PRO A 680 24.94 -28.08 -23.70
C PRO A 680 25.67 -27.02 -24.54
N ASP A 681 24.98 -26.42 -25.52
CA ASP A 681 25.54 -25.34 -26.36
C ASP A 681 25.84 -24.08 -25.52
N PRO A 682 27.11 -23.66 -25.37
CA PRO A 682 27.49 -22.49 -24.59
C PRO A 682 26.86 -21.17 -25.05
N ALA A 683 26.39 -21.07 -26.29
CA ALA A 683 25.71 -19.87 -26.80
C ALA A 683 24.28 -19.72 -26.24
N THR A 684 23.76 -20.74 -25.55
CA THR A 684 22.38 -20.77 -25.05
C THR A 684 22.24 -20.43 -23.57
N TYR A 685 23.34 -20.27 -22.84
CA TYR A 685 23.34 -19.99 -21.39
C TYR A 685 24.49 -19.08 -20.96
N GLY A 686 24.30 -18.35 -19.87
CA GLY A 686 25.37 -17.76 -19.07
C GLY A 686 25.60 -18.53 -17.78
N LEU A 687 26.70 -18.25 -17.09
CA LEU A 687 27.05 -18.85 -15.80
C LEU A 687 26.91 -17.82 -14.68
N LEU A 688 26.13 -18.13 -13.64
CA LEU A 688 26.07 -17.35 -12.42
C LEU A 688 26.91 -18.00 -11.31
N ARG A 689 27.72 -17.20 -10.64
CA ARG A 689 28.43 -17.55 -9.40
C ARG A 689 28.06 -16.57 -8.30
N VAL A 690 27.67 -17.07 -7.13
CA VAL A 690 27.34 -16.26 -5.96
C VAL A 690 28.17 -16.73 -4.77
N THR A 691 28.94 -15.82 -4.19
CA THR A 691 29.64 -16.03 -2.91
C THR A 691 28.98 -15.21 -1.82
N THR A 692 29.16 -15.62 -0.57
CA THR A 692 28.66 -14.89 0.60
C THR A 692 29.81 -14.62 1.56
N ARG A 693 29.73 -13.51 2.30
CA ARG A 693 30.62 -13.20 3.42
C ARG A 693 29.91 -12.34 4.46
N LEU A 694 30.48 -12.28 5.65
CA LEU A 694 30.12 -11.30 6.67
C LEU A 694 30.80 -9.95 6.38
N SER A 695 30.25 -8.88 6.95
CA SER A 695 30.81 -7.52 6.85
C SER A 695 32.17 -7.39 7.54
N ASP A 696 32.50 -8.28 8.48
CA ASP A 696 33.84 -8.41 9.07
C ASP A 696 34.87 -9.13 8.18
N GLY A 697 34.44 -9.59 7.00
CA GLY A 697 35.29 -10.27 6.01
C GLY A 697 35.30 -11.79 6.10
N THR A 698 34.61 -12.39 7.07
CA THR A 698 34.52 -13.86 7.20
C THR A 698 33.78 -14.46 5.99
N PRO A 699 34.40 -15.39 5.23
CA PRO A 699 33.75 -15.98 4.06
C PRO A 699 32.72 -17.04 4.45
N GLY A 700 31.62 -17.08 3.70
CA GLY A 700 30.57 -18.09 3.81
C GLY A 700 29.52 -17.76 4.89
N VAL A 701 28.26 -17.66 4.46
CA VAL A 701 27.10 -17.47 5.32
C VAL A 701 26.08 -18.56 4.99
N PRO A 702 25.52 -19.29 5.97
CA PRO A 702 24.59 -20.40 5.74
C PRO A 702 23.17 -19.91 5.38
N THR A 703 23.08 -19.15 4.30
CA THR A 703 21.84 -18.60 3.73
C THR A 703 21.42 -19.41 2.51
N GLN A 704 20.12 -19.46 2.22
CA GLN A 704 19.62 -19.91 0.93
C GLN A 704 19.82 -18.80 -0.09
N ILE A 705 20.44 -19.14 -1.21
CA ILE A 705 20.59 -18.24 -2.35
C ILE A 705 19.40 -18.46 -3.27
N GLU A 706 18.63 -17.42 -3.53
CA GLU A 706 17.41 -17.50 -4.32
C GLU A 706 17.52 -16.66 -5.59
N LEU A 707 16.93 -17.15 -6.68
CA LEU A 707 16.74 -16.39 -7.91
C LEU A 707 15.27 -16.36 -8.26
N ASP A 708 14.70 -15.16 -8.35
CA ASP A 708 13.27 -14.92 -8.57
C ASP A 708 12.40 -15.66 -7.54
N GLY A 709 12.84 -15.68 -6.28
CA GLY A 709 12.20 -16.41 -5.17
C GLY A 709 12.33 -17.94 -5.24
N ILE A 710 13.16 -18.47 -6.15
CA ILE A 710 13.44 -19.91 -6.26
C ILE A 710 14.80 -20.21 -5.61
N PRO A 711 14.85 -20.99 -4.51
CA PRO A 711 16.12 -21.41 -3.91
C PRO A 711 17.01 -22.15 -4.91
N ARG A 712 18.31 -21.92 -4.88
CA ARG A 712 19.28 -22.56 -5.78
C ARG A 712 20.23 -23.44 -5.01
N ASP A 713 20.97 -22.87 -4.07
CA ASP A 713 21.89 -23.59 -3.20
C ASP A 713 22.04 -22.87 -1.85
N GLU A 714 22.75 -23.47 -0.89
CA GLU A 714 23.10 -22.81 0.38
C GLU A 714 24.61 -22.56 0.49
N TRP A 715 24.99 -21.59 1.32
CA TRP A 715 26.36 -21.11 1.53
C TRP A 715 26.97 -20.38 0.34
N ALA A 716 26.99 -21.01 -0.83
CA ALA A 716 27.50 -20.43 -2.06
C ALA A 716 26.87 -21.12 -3.28
N LEU A 717 26.61 -20.35 -4.33
CA LEU A 717 26.29 -20.89 -5.64
C LEU A 717 27.57 -20.93 -6.44
N THR A 718 28.18 -22.13 -6.54
CA THR A 718 29.51 -22.26 -7.17
C THR A 718 29.42 -21.83 -8.64
N TRP A 719 28.51 -22.45 -9.38
CA TRP A 719 28.24 -22.14 -10.78
C TRP A 719 26.85 -22.64 -11.17
N LEU A 720 26.06 -21.83 -11.89
CA LEU A 720 24.77 -22.26 -12.41
C LEU A 720 24.60 -21.79 -13.84
N LYS A 721 24.33 -22.73 -14.76
CA LYS A 721 23.90 -22.41 -16.12
C LYS A 721 22.46 -21.87 -16.09
N LEU A 722 22.28 -20.66 -16.62
CA LEU A 722 20.99 -19.98 -16.73
C LEU A 722 20.81 -19.42 -18.14
N PRO A 723 19.59 -19.38 -18.68
CA PRO A 723 19.28 -18.58 -19.86
C PRO A 723 19.76 -17.12 -19.71
N ALA A 724 20.05 -16.48 -20.83
CA ALA A 724 20.37 -15.04 -20.80
C ALA A 724 19.12 -14.24 -20.38
N GLY A 725 19.28 -13.31 -19.45
CA GLY A 725 18.17 -12.55 -18.89
C GLY A 725 18.53 -11.83 -17.60
N ALA A 726 17.56 -11.05 -17.11
CA ALA A 726 17.62 -10.45 -15.79
C ALA A 726 17.03 -11.39 -14.75
N TYR A 727 17.69 -11.52 -13.61
CA TYR A 727 17.24 -12.30 -12.46
C TYR A 727 17.30 -11.43 -11.20
N THR A 728 16.37 -11.64 -10.27
CA THR A 728 16.43 -11.03 -8.93
C THR A 728 17.10 -12.01 -7.97
N LEU A 729 18.27 -11.64 -7.47
CA LEU A 729 19.03 -12.39 -6.48
C LEU A 729 18.62 -11.94 -5.07
N SER A 730 18.18 -12.89 -4.25
CA SER A 730 17.84 -12.67 -2.84
C SER A 730 18.48 -13.75 -1.96
N TYR A 731 18.44 -13.51 -0.65
CA TYR A 731 19.02 -14.39 0.36
C TYR A 731 18.00 -14.62 1.48
N SER A 732 17.96 -15.82 2.06
CA SER A 732 17.20 -16.06 3.27
C SER A 732 17.88 -15.43 4.50
N ASP A 733 17.09 -15.05 5.50
CA ASP A 733 17.63 -14.55 6.76
C ASP A 733 18.49 -15.58 7.50
N VAL A 734 19.48 -15.06 8.23
CA VAL A 734 20.35 -15.85 9.10
C VAL A 734 20.46 -15.15 10.45
N TRP A 735 20.24 -15.90 11.53
CA TRP A 735 20.29 -15.36 12.88
C TRP A 735 21.63 -14.67 13.19
N ASN A 736 21.55 -13.50 13.86
CA ASN A 736 22.64 -12.58 14.19
C ASN A 736 23.21 -11.74 13.04
N TYR A 737 22.64 -11.82 11.84
CA TYR A 737 23.13 -11.02 10.71
C TYR A 737 22.02 -10.17 10.08
N GLY A 738 22.43 -9.06 9.47
CA GLY A 738 21.61 -8.25 8.57
C GLY A 738 21.71 -8.82 7.17
N THR A 739 20.56 -9.22 6.62
CA THR A 739 20.46 -9.79 5.27
C THR A 739 20.57 -8.69 4.22
N PRO A 740 21.43 -8.85 3.19
CA PRO A 740 21.46 -7.92 2.07
C PRO A 740 20.10 -7.87 1.36
N GLY A 741 19.65 -6.67 0.98
CA GLY A 741 18.45 -6.51 0.17
C GLY A 741 18.54 -7.20 -1.20
N PRO A 742 17.39 -7.50 -1.85
CA PRO A 742 17.36 -8.11 -3.17
C PRO A 742 18.12 -7.28 -4.22
N ARG A 743 18.82 -7.95 -5.12
CA ARG A 743 19.63 -7.31 -6.16
C ARG A 743 19.33 -7.89 -7.54
N ARG A 744 19.11 -7.01 -8.52
CA ARG A 744 18.99 -7.43 -9.93
C ARG A 744 20.36 -7.80 -10.51
N VAL A 745 20.45 -8.94 -11.19
CA VAL A 745 21.66 -9.44 -11.84
C VAL A 745 21.36 -9.78 -13.30
N MET A 746 22.26 -9.39 -14.20
CA MET A 746 22.16 -9.71 -15.63
C MET A 746 23.04 -10.91 -15.96
N VAL A 747 22.44 -11.93 -16.54
CA VAL A 747 23.15 -13.10 -17.08
C VAL A 747 23.17 -12.99 -18.59
N SER A 748 24.37 -13.03 -19.17
CA SER A 748 24.58 -12.98 -20.63
C SER A 748 25.08 -14.33 -21.14
N ALA A 749 24.61 -14.74 -22.32
CA ALA A 749 25.03 -16.00 -22.92
C ALA A 749 26.55 -16.03 -23.15
N GLY A 750 27.17 -17.19 -22.87
CA GLY A 750 28.62 -17.41 -22.98
C GLY A 750 29.48 -16.61 -22.00
N GLN A 751 28.89 -15.92 -21.01
CA GLN A 751 29.61 -15.12 -20.02
C GLN A 751 29.44 -15.66 -18.60
N VAL A 752 30.36 -15.27 -17.73
CA VAL A 752 30.31 -15.50 -16.29
C VAL A 752 29.88 -14.22 -15.58
N THR A 753 28.82 -14.30 -14.80
CA THR A 753 28.37 -13.26 -13.87
C THR A 753 28.74 -13.70 -12.45
N ALA A 754 29.58 -12.94 -11.75
CA ALA A 754 29.98 -13.22 -10.37
C ALA A 754 29.41 -12.14 -9.44
N VAL A 755 28.80 -12.56 -8.32
CA VAL A 755 28.16 -11.69 -7.34
C VAL A 755 28.58 -12.11 -5.93
N GLU A 756 28.73 -11.13 -5.03
CA GLU A 756 29.00 -11.36 -3.61
C GLU A 756 27.87 -10.75 -2.77
N GLY A 757 27.30 -11.55 -1.86
CA GLY A 757 26.39 -11.11 -0.81
C GLY A 757 27.14 -10.84 0.49
N VAL A 758 26.94 -9.66 1.08
CA VAL A 758 27.65 -9.21 2.29
C VAL A 758 26.64 -9.02 3.43
N PHE A 759 26.68 -9.93 4.40
CA PHE A 759 25.79 -9.91 5.55
C PHE A 759 26.36 -9.06 6.68
N ASP A 760 25.57 -8.15 7.22
CA ASP A 760 26.03 -7.26 8.29
C ASP A 760 26.07 -7.99 9.63
N VAL A 761 27.21 -7.92 10.31
CA VAL A 761 27.33 -8.48 11.65
C VAL A 761 26.59 -7.61 12.66
N HIS A 762 25.58 -8.18 13.31
CA HIS A 762 24.85 -7.52 14.39
C HIS A 762 25.53 -7.68 15.75
N GLY A 763 25.17 -6.81 16.71
CA GLY A 763 25.35 -7.05 18.14
C GLY A 763 24.05 -7.53 18.78
N TRP A 764 24.00 -7.59 20.11
CA TRP A 764 22.78 -7.91 20.86
C TRP A 764 22.43 -6.79 21.83
N LEU A 765 21.17 -6.40 21.84
CA LEU A 765 20.60 -5.51 22.84
C LEU A 765 19.76 -6.33 23.81
N ARG A 766 20.10 -6.27 25.09
CA ARG A 766 19.32 -6.83 26.18
C ARG A 766 18.89 -5.72 27.12
N VAL A 767 17.60 -5.51 27.26
CA VAL A 767 17.04 -4.53 28.20
C VAL A 767 16.25 -5.27 29.27
N ILE A 768 16.45 -4.90 30.53
CA ILE A 768 15.73 -5.46 31.69
C ILE A 768 15.26 -4.35 32.63
N THR A 769 14.25 -4.61 33.45
CA THR A 769 13.80 -3.70 34.51
C THR A 769 14.24 -4.17 35.89
N ASP A 770 14.62 -3.25 36.78
CA ASP A 770 14.96 -3.52 38.18
C ASP A 770 14.20 -2.58 39.15
N PRO A 771 13.34 -3.09 40.05
CA PRO A 771 12.91 -4.49 40.16
C PRO A 771 12.17 -4.95 38.90
N PRO A 772 12.01 -6.27 38.66
CA PRO A 772 11.22 -6.78 37.54
C PRO A 772 9.77 -6.26 37.60
N VAL A 773 9.42 -5.34 36.71
CA VAL A 773 8.11 -4.70 36.63
C VAL A 773 7.57 -4.81 35.20
N PRO A 774 6.23 -4.82 35.02
CA PRO A 774 5.58 -4.96 33.72
C PRO A 774 5.66 -3.68 32.87
N ALA A 775 6.84 -3.06 32.79
CA ALA A 775 7.02 -1.86 31.98
C ALA A 775 7.23 -2.22 30.51
N THR A 776 6.47 -1.58 29.62
CA THR A 776 6.77 -1.58 28.19
C THR A 776 8.12 -0.90 27.94
N ILE A 777 9.04 -1.63 27.33
CA ILE A 777 10.35 -1.13 26.92
C ILE A 777 10.23 -0.63 25.49
N HIS A 778 10.72 0.58 25.26
CA HIS A 778 10.78 1.18 23.93
C HIS A 778 12.23 1.31 23.49
N VAL A 779 12.48 1.06 22.21
CA VAL A 779 13.79 1.25 21.56
C VAL A 779 13.58 2.17 20.36
N ASN A 780 14.14 3.38 20.42
CA ASN A 780 13.87 4.49 19.50
C ASN A 780 12.37 4.81 19.40
N GLY A 781 11.68 4.89 20.55
CA GLY A 781 10.24 5.15 20.62
C GLY A 781 9.34 3.95 20.27
N GLU A 782 9.88 2.89 19.66
CA GLU A 782 9.10 1.69 19.31
C GLU A 782 8.96 0.72 20.48
N PRO A 783 7.73 0.33 20.87
CA PRO A 783 7.53 -0.64 21.95
C PRO A 783 8.01 -2.04 21.50
N ARG A 784 8.78 -2.73 22.34
CA ARG A 784 9.36 -4.04 22.01
C ARG A 784 8.72 -5.17 22.81
N ASN A 785 8.87 -5.14 24.13
CA ASN A 785 8.35 -6.16 25.05
C ASN A 785 8.17 -5.50 26.43
N ALA A 786 7.41 -6.12 27.32
CA ALA A 786 7.39 -5.75 28.73
C ALA A 786 8.30 -6.67 29.56
N TRP A 787 8.75 -6.20 30.74
CA TRP A 787 9.72 -6.84 31.64
C TRP A 787 11.17 -6.94 31.11
N GLY A 788 11.36 -7.22 29.83
CA GLY A 788 12.67 -7.29 29.19
C GLY A 788 12.57 -7.62 27.70
N THR A 789 13.59 -7.24 26.92
CA THR A 789 13.74 -7.60 25.50
C THR A 789 15.15 -8.10 25.25
N TRP A 790 15.32 -9.06 24.35
CA TRP A 790 16.62 -9.55 23.93
C TRP A 790 16.64 -9.84 22.42
N GLN A 791 17.33 -8.98 21.68
CA GLN A 791 17.29 -9.00 20.23
C GLN A 791 18.68 -8.77 19.62
N SER A 792 18.96 -9.41 18.49
CA SER A 792 20.08 -9.01 17.63
C SER A 792 19.76 -7.67 16.94
N MET A 793 20.71 -6.73 16.98
CA MET A 793 20.52 -5.36 16.49
C MET A 793 21.70 -4.95 15.61
N PRO A 794 21.48 -4.21 14.52
CA PRO A 794 22.56 -3.54 13.81
C PRO A 794 23.49 -2.78 14.77
N ALA A 795 24.77 -2.68 14.42
CA ALA A 795 25.67 -1.84 15.20
C ALA A 795 25.22 -0.38 15.10
N GLY A 796 25.09 0.30 16.22
CA GLY A 796 24.50 1.63 16.24
C GLY A 796 24.17 2.14 17.65
N THR A 797 23.62 3.34 17.69
CA THR A 797 23.18 4.00 18.92
C THR A 797 21.66 3.97 19.00
N TYR A 798 21.14 3.56 20.15
CA TYR A 798 19.71 3.41 20.40
C TYR A 798 19.29 4.18 21.65
N THR A 799 18.11 4.81 21.62
CA THR A 799 17.46 5.41 22.79
C THR A 799 16.50 4.41 23.41
N ILE A 800 16.73 4.07 24.68
CA ILE A 800 15.91 3.13 25.45
C ILE A 800 15.05 3.93 26.41
N SER A 801 13.73 3.79 26.32
CA SER A 801 12.80 4.42 27.26
C SER A 801 11.82 3.41 27.86
N PHE A 802 11.28 3.75 29.02
CA PHE A 802 10.59 2.82 29.89
C PHE A 802 9.19 3.34 30.23
N GLY A 803 8.17 2.52 30.02
CA GLY A 803 6.77 2.87 30.26
C GLY A 803 6.44 3.12 31.74
N ALA A 804 5.37 3.86 32.01
CA ALA A 804 4.92 4.09 33.37
C ALA A 804 4.40 2.80 34.01
N VAL A 805 4.71 2.58 35.29
CA VAL A 805 4.19 1.45 36.08
C VAL A 805 3.55 2.01 37.35
N PRO A 806 2.26 1.71 37.64
CA PRO A 806 1.61 2.19 38.86
C PRO A 806 2.40 1.86 40.13
N GLY A 807 2.61 2.86 40.99
CA GLY A 807 3.38 2.72 42.23
C GLY A 807 4.90 2.82 42.05
N PHE A 808 5.38 3.07 40.83
CA PHE A 808 6.79 3.28 40.54
C PHE A 808 7.02 4.53 39.68
N GLN A 809 8.16 5.17 39.90
CA GLN A 809 8.71 6.21 39.04
C GLN A 809 9.58 5.53 37.98
N ALA A 810 9.27 5.78 36.70
CA ALA A 810 10.07 5.29 35.58
C ALA A 810 11.42 6.03 35.49
N PRO A 811 12.50 5.33 35.09
CA PRO A 811 13.79 5.98 34.84
C PRO A 811 13.71 6.91 33.62
N ALA A 812 14.60 7.90 33.56
CA ALA A 812 14.79 8.72 32.36
C ALA A 812 15.27 7.84 31.17
N PRO A 813 15.03 8.26 29.91
CA PRO A 813 15.57 7.57 28.74
C PRO A 813 17.10 7.40 28.82
N GLN A 814 17.58 6.25 28.37
CA GLN A 814 18.99 5.86 28.43
C GLN A 814 19.53 5.61 27.02
N THR A 815 20.79 5.93 26.76
CA THR A 815 21.44 5.63 25.48
C THR A 815 22.15 4.28 25.55
N ALA A 816 21.94 3.43 24.54
CA ALA A 816 22.61 2.15 24.36
C ALA A 816 23.45 2.18 23.07
N ILE A 817 24.71 1.76 23.16
CA ILE A 817 25.56 1.58 21.98
C ILE A 817 25.69 0.08 21.74
N VAL A 818 25.17 -0.40 20.62
CA VAL A 818 25.31 -1.78 20.17
C VAL A 818 26.52 -1.86 19.25
N THR A 819 27.43 -2.79 19.57
CA THR A 819 28.60 -3.09 18.75
C THR A 819 28.46 -4.49 18.18
N SER A 820 28.88 -4.70 16.93
CA SER A 820 28.92 -6.02 16.29
C SER A 820 29.57 -7.07 17.21
N TRP A 821 28.99 -8.26 17.26
CA TRP A 821 29.42 -9.38 18.12
C TRP A 821 29.40 -9.12 19.64
N ALA A 822 28.88 -7.99 20.11
CA ALA A 822 28.85 -7.66 21.54
C ALA A 822 27.42 -7.66 22.10
N LEU A 823 27.28 -8.10 23.36
CA LEU A 823 26.07 -7.95 24.14
C LEU A 823 26.08 -6.61 24.88
N THR A 824 25.13 -5.74 24.57
CA THR A 824 24.85 -4.50 25.29
C THR A 824 23.68 -4.74 26.24
N THR A 825 23.91 -4.60 27.55
CA THR A 825 22.86 -4.73 28.57
C THR A 825 22.47 -3.37 29.14
N VAL A 826 21.17 -3.08 29.18
CA VAL A 826 20.59 -1.85 29.74
C VAL A 826 19.61 -2.22 30.85
N THR A 827 19.71 -1.55 31.99
CA THR A 827 18.82 -1.80 33.13
C THR A 827 18.02 -0.55 33.46
N GLY A 828 16.69 -0.63 33.32
CA GLY A 828 15.76 0.40 33.76
C GLY A 828 15.47 0.26 35.25
N VAL A 829 16.05 1.16 36.05
CA VAL A 829 15.88 1.14 37.52
C VAL A 829 14.62 1.92 37.92
N TYR A 830 13.61 1.24 38.42
CA TYR A 830 12.35 1.80 38.91
C TYR A 830 12.40 2.08 40.41
N ALA A 831 12.09 3.31 40.80
CA ALA A 831 11.96 3.68 42.22
C ALA A 831 10.50 3.58 42.67
N ARG A 832 10.22 3.05 43.86
CA ARG A 832 8.85 3.07 44.41
C ARG A 832 8.43 4.51 44.71
N THR A 833 7.23 4.89 44.30
CA THR A 833 6.63 6.17 44.73
C THR A 833 6.19 6.05 46.19
N ALA A 834 6.61 6.98 47.06
CA ALA A 834 6.18 7.00 48.45
C ALA A 834 4.66 7.23 48.54
N SER A 835 3.94 6.35 49.23
CA SER A 835 2.53 6.60 49.58
C SER A 835 2.46 7.82 50.49
N ALA A 836 1.63 8.80 50.15
CA ALA A 836 1.28 9.88 51.07
C ALA A 836 0.79 9.28 52.41
N PRO A 837 1.22 9.79 53.57
CA PRO A 837 0.73 9.28 54.84
C PRO A 837 -0.78 9.47 54.93
N ALA A 838 -1.49 8.41 55.30
CA ALA A 838 -2.90 8.46 55.60
C ALA A 838 -3.13 9.52 56.69
N SER A 839 -3.96 10.52 56.40
CA SER A 839 -4.46 11.43 57.41
C SER A 839 -5.27 10.62 58.44
N SER A 840 -4.72 10.43 59.62
CA SER A 840 -5.47 9.94 60.77
C SER A 840 -6.52 10.98 61.14
N SER A 841 -7.79 10.68 60.84
CA SER A 841 -8.91 11.33 61.52
C SER A 841 -9.11 10.64 62.86
N GLU A 842 -8.36 11.08 63.87
CA GLU A 842 -8.68 10.73 65.24
C GLU A 842 -9.52 11.86 65.84
N ALA A 843 -10.79 11.55 66.06
CA ALA A 843 -11.75 12.39 66.71
C ALA A 843 -11.38 12.59 68.19
N ALA A 844 -11.08 13.83 68.59
CA ALA A 844 -11.07 14.22 69.99
C ALA A 844 -12.43 14.82 70.37
N LYS A 845 -13.21 14.05 71.14
CA LYS A 845 -14.20 14.58 72.06
C LYS A 845 -13.45 15.21 73.25
N GLY A 846 -13.79 16.45 73.56
CA GLY A 846 -13.30 17.21 74.72
C GLY A 846 -13.66 18.68 74.57
#